data_AF-A0A7D4NRZ4-F1
#
_entry.id   AF-A0A7D4NRZ4-F1
#
_cell.length_a   1.000
_cell.length_b   1.000
_cell.length_c   1.000
_cell.angle_alpha   90.00
_cell.angle_beta   90.00
_cell.angle_gamma   90.00
#
_symmetry.space_group_name_H-M   'P 1'
#
loop_
_entity.id
_entity.type
_entity.pdbx_description
1 polymer ?
#
loop_
_entity_poly.entity_id
_entity_poly.type
_entity_poly.pdbx_seq_one_letter_code
_entity_poly.pdbx_strand_id
1 'polypeptide(L)'
;MNKYQTHAPNRYSDILCGRNVQLIHDAAPEFKKAQVLIAIPHKNQYEELARALISATNQTLVNQHLARIVVMDDNSEHDWTEKLKGLLKHPSITLLKAECGSPARARNLLLDWADSQTNISWVARLDADDEFHSEDSLHGLWSSVHKTNKVAAIGSNQLRQNGKILPEENIAKPEELCDHIELAEFIERFASGKQNRELPSCNLLLKTNIGLRYPNIRSAEDHWFVCKLLMSYQSKIAVCPYPIYSIYSLEGKDTNINKSTSSWLEQRSRLAYMAKKWSYFLSKKQNVIGAGLEGIAFLHNNQVIKKFFPWAITDSEVDNLKKLISKNNLPIPKVRWFKNNGLWQYQTDYLGDIYKESKIPKQKILTYLKKLYKAGVSTLNVKRENLQITPSGELQYIDIGKDIQPLSTSNYRDMCARLYSIGILGNKDEEVVRRYTWRRQDEALKALPGFEQFYSELIASMHPQCTSYIKDSTPKATCQNRTVTLLIKCCGQDAKVLTDQVEHITTQLCYPTTFSKTILLIDSHQGAFLRQYSESNLSSVIEQAQTLKKTKIIDEFLVSPNDLESIKTTYEKWFACSECTETHTSNNAPLFPQIWGFDQITTPYVLQCDVDILIGRRNWQHSYLDDMLEACSPENILSVGFNISKRSSCFNPYRGEPGEFAAEVRFGLLDLRKIHRLLPIKNPISGNKLSLTWHRALQNTMREKGYRALRGGDPSSFYVHPKNEHKCLPELGIAKDLISQGREPDKQYEQFDWIPEANWKYDHRNEPVVFLLKGRHTNHALLQRCLNSLRNQKNQDFGIILLDDASGPSHNWSYPLLLGELQIKTTLIRRSVPVGRMPNFLMAVKEVCQRPETLIAVLDQDDCLMQNTVVDSLLDAQKNGSDLIQMPMYRPNKPINLYRPSYKSPREEAGANVWSHLRVFTKYLFEQVPEKYFKRQDKTTWFDSVTDYLTMLPMAEIAENPTFLDTGYTYWHSRKDRDSEEKQQENLLIEELLSMPSLFYSDKFSVVQVPEFFEDEKR
;
A
#
# COMPACT_ATOMS: atom_id res chain seq x y z
N MET A 1 18.38 -15.98 -23.88
CA MET A 1 17.17 -15.13 -24.01
C MET A 1 16.03 -15.81 -23.27
N ASN A 2 15.76 -15.42 -22.02
CA ASN A 2 14.57 -15.86 -21.31
C ASN A 2 13.38 -15.04 -21.80
N LYS A 3 12.35 -15.70 -22.35
CA LYS A 3 11.06 -15.06 -22.65
C LYS A 3 10.50 -14.48 -21.35
N TYR A 4 10.20 -13.18 -21.34
CA TYR A 4 9.42 -12.54 -20.29
C TYR A 4 8.13 -13.33 -20.08
N GLN A 5 7.98 -13.89 -18.88
CA GLN A 5 6.72 -14.48 -18.45
C GLN A 5 6.00 -13.41 -17.63
N THR A 6 4.75 -13.10 -17.99
CA THR A 6 3.87 -12.17 -17.26
C THR A 6 3.63 -12.57 -15.79
N HIS A 7 4.05 -13.79 -15.43
CA HIS A 7 4.01 -14.29 -14.09
C HIS A 7 5.30 -15.04 -13.72
N ALA A 8 5.82 -14.80 -12.52
CA ALA A 8 6.99 -15.52 -11.99
C ALA A 8 6.75 -17.04 -12.00
N PRO A 9 7.75 -17.87 -12.35
CA PRO A 9 7.58 -19.32 -12.37
C PRO A 9 7.14 -19.84 -11.00
N ASN A 10 6.33 -20.91 -10.99
CA ASN A 10 5.90 -21.53 -9.74
C ASN A 10 7.13 -22.04 -8.98
N ARG A 11 7.32 -21.54 -7.76
CA ARG A 11 8.42 -21.93 -6.88
C ARG A 11 7.88 -22.81 -5.76
N TYR A 12 8.52 -23.96 -5.55
CA TYR A 12 8.24 -24.79 -4.39
C TYR A 12 8.60 -24.00 -3.12
N SER A 13 7.58 -23.57 -2.38
CA SER A 13 7.75 -22.61 -1.28
C SER A 13 6.73 -22.84 -0.17
N ASP A 14 7.11 -22.43 1.05
CA ASP A 14 6.27 -22.55 2.24
C ASP A 14 5.26 -21.40 2.31
N ILE A 15 4.01 -21.69 1.95
CA ILE A 15 2.92 -20.71 1.90
C ILE A 15 1.74 -21.16 2.75
N LEU A 16 0.90 -20.22 3.17
CA LEU A 16 -0.34 -20.53 3.86
C LEU A 16 -1.37 -21.09 2.87
N CYS A 17 -1.76 -22.35 3.02
CA CYS A 17 -2.69 -23.02 2.11
C CYS A 17 -3.55 -24.07 2.82
N GLY A 18 -4.65 -24.48 2.19
CA GLY A 18 -5.48 -25.62 2.62
C GLY A 18 -4.82 -26.96 2.29
N ARG A 19 -5.32 -28.05 2.89
CA ARG A 19 -4.81 -29.42 2.65
C ARG A 19 -5.11 -29.94 1.25
N ASN A 20 -6.06 -29.31 0.55
CA ASN A 20 -6.46 -29.66 -0.83
C ASN A 20 -6.79 -31.16 -0.98
N VAL A 21 -7.57 -31.70 -0.05
CA VAL A 21 -7.91 -33.12 -0.01
C VAL A 21 -8.81 -33.48 -1.20
N GLN A 22 -8.41 -34.49 -1.96
CA GLN A 22 -9.13 -35.00 -3.11
C GLN A 22 -9.39 -36.49 -2.94
N LEU A 23 -10.63 -36.92 -3.18
CA LEU A 23 -10.99 -38.33 -3.28
C LEU A 23 -10.71 -38.80 -4.70
N ILE A 24 -9.75 -39.72 -4.85
CA ILE A 24 -9.36 -40.27 -6.16
C ILE A 24 -10.26 -41.43 -6.54
N HIS A 25 -10.49 -42.35 -5.60
CA HIS A 25 -11.54 -43.36 -5.69
C HIS A 25 -11.98 -43.79 -4.29
N ASP A 26 -13.21 -44.27 -4.20
CA ASP A 26 -13.85 -44.71 -2.95
C ASP A 26 -13.89 -46.24 -2.89
N ALA A 27 -13.98 -46.77 -1.67
CA ALA A 27 -14.21 -48.19 -1.45
C ALA A 27 -15.60 -48.63 -1.95
N ALA A 28 -15.75 -49.91 -2.24
CA ALA A 28 -17.00 -50.51 -2.70
C ALA A 28 -18.11 -50.37 -1.62
N PRO A 29 -19.40 -50.32 -2.02
CA PRO A 29 -20.52 -50.04 -1.12
C PRO A 29 -20.59 -50.93 0.13
N GLU A 30 -20.21 -52.20 0.02
CA GLU A 30 -20.17 -53.18 1.11
C GLU A 30 -19.22 -52.77 2.25
N PHE A 31 -18.15 -52.04 1.96
CA PHE A 31 -17.20 -51.54 2.95
C PHE A 31 -17.64 -50.21 3.59
N LYS A 32 -18.71 -49.56 3.11
CA LYS A 32 -19.20 -48.29 3.69
C LYS A 32 -19.79 -48.44 5.10
N LYS A 33 -20.14 -49.67 5.50
CA LYS A 33 -20.62 -49.99 6.86
C LYS A 33 -19.51 -50.42 7.82
N ALA A 34 -18.25 -50.46 7.36
CA ALA A 34 -17.12 -50.82 8.20
C ALA A 34 -17.03 -49.91 9.43
N GLN A 35 -16.72 -50.52 10.57
CA GLN A 35 -16.53 -49.81 11.85
C GLN A 35 -15.07 -49.44 12.10
N VAL A 36 -14.14 -50.13 11.44
CA VAL A 36 -12.70 -49.95 11.60
C VAL A 36 -12.11 -49.39 10.31
N LEU A 37 -11.24 -48.40 10.45
CA LEU A 37 -10.45 -47.85 9.35
C LEU A 37 -8.98 -48.20 9.54
N ILE A 38 -8.36 -48.86 8.57
CA ILE A 38 -6.91 -48.98 8.47
C ILE A 38 -6.41 -47.73 7.73
N ALA A 39 -5.67 -46.87 8.43
CA ALA A 39 -5.24 -45.58 7.95
C ALA A 39 -3.75 -45.61 7.59
N ILE A 40 -3.44 -45.48 6.29
CA ILE A 40 -2.09 -45.58 5.73
C ILE A 40 -1.67 -44.24 5.12
N PRO A 41 -0.83 -43.43 5.80
CA PRO A 41 -0.21 -42.26 5.19
C PRO A 41 0.94 -42.71 4.27
N HIS A 42 0.97 -42.20 3.04
CA HIS A 42 1.96 -42.56 2.03
C HIS A 42 2.71 -41.35 1.49
N LYS A 43 4.04 -41.50 1.32
CA LYS A 43 4.89 -40.55 0.60
C LYS A 43 6.12 -41.23 0.00
N ASN A 44 6.18 -41.36 -1.33
CA ASN A 44 7.35 -41.84 -2.08
C ASN A 44 7.93 -43.21 -1.64
N GLN A 45 7.10 -44.13 -1.15
CA GLN A 45 7.47 -45.47 -0.65
C GLN A 45 6.58 -46.57 -1.26
N TYR A 46 6.55 -46.69 -2.59
CA TYR A 46 5.53 -47.53 -3.25
C TYR A 46 5.80 -49.03 -3.11
N GLU A 47 7.08 -49.44 -2.99
CA GLU A 47 7.44 -50.86 -2.85
C GLU A 47 7.02 -51.39 -1.48
N GLU A 48 7.24 -50.61 -0.44
CA GLU A 48 6.82 -50.95 0.91
C GLU A 48 5.31 -50.82 1.08
N LEU A 49 4.69 -49.81 0.45
CA LEU A 49 3.22 -49.67 0.44
C LEU A 49 2.54 -50.92 -0.14
N ALA A 50 3.15 -51.57 -1.14
CA ALA A 50 2.61 -52.82 -1.69
C ALA A 50 2.50 -53.90 -0.61
N ARG A 51 3.53 -54.07 0.24
CA ARG A 51 3.52 -55.03 1.35
C ARG A 51 2.48 -54.64 2.42
N ALA A 52 2.44 -53.37 2.79
CA ALA A 52 1.46 -52.84 3.73
C ALA A 52 0.03 -53.16 3.28
N LEU A 53 -0.27 -52.90 2.00
CA LEU A 53 -1.58 -53.19 1.39
C LEU A 53 -1.91 -54.66 1.40
N ILE A 54 -1.00 -55.54 0.99
CA ILE A 54 -1.22 -56.99 0.99
C ILE A 54 -1.56 -57.49 2.40
N SER A 55 -0.79 -57.06 3.40
CA SER A 55 -1.03 -57.46 4.80
C SER A 55 -2.36 -56.91 5.35
N ALA A 56 -2.75 -55.70 4.91
CA ALA A 56 -3.99 -55.05 5.32
C ALA A 56 -5.22 -55.69 4.67
N THR A 57 -5.17 -56.06 3.39
CA THR A 57 -6.28 -56.73 2.70
C THR A 57 -6.54 -58.13 3.24
N ASN A 58 -5.51 -58.81 3.76
CA ASN A 58 -5.63 -60.15 4.32
C ASN A 58 -6.16 -60.17 5.76
N GLN A 59 -6.41 -59.02 6.40
CA GLN A 59 -6.91 -59.00 7.78
C GLN A 59 -8.32 -59.60 7.88
N THR A 60 -8.58 -60.40 8.92
CA THR A 60 -9.88 -61.01 9.21
C THR A 60 -11.03 -60.00 9.24
N LEU A 61 -10.79 -58.80 9.79
CA LEU A 61 -11.81 -57.74 9.82
C LEU A 61 -12.13 -57.17 8.42
N VAL A 62 -11.17 -57.15 7.49
CA VAL A 62 -11.41 -56.72 6.11
C VAL A 62 -12.22 -57.78 5.37
N ASN A 63 -11.86 -59.05 5.51
CA ASN A 63 -12.60 -60.18 4.93
C ASN A 63 -14.07 -60.26 5.43
N GLN A 64 -14.32 -59.80 6.66
CA GLN A 64 -15.66 -59.72 7.26
C GLN A 64 -16.41 -58.41 6.94
N HIS A 65 -15.86 -57.52 6.11
CA HIS A 65 -16.40 -56.17 5.82
C HIS A 65 -16.56 -55.26 7.06
N LEU A 66 -15.87 -55.58 8.15
CA LEU A 66 -15.85 -54.78 9.39
C LEU A 66 -14.76 -53.71 9.37
N ALA A 67 -13.71 -53.90 8.56
CA ALA A 67 -12.65 -52.93 8.33
C ALA A 67 -12.57 -52.51 6.85
N ARG A 68 -12.23 -51.24 6.61
CA ARG A 68 -11.86 -50.70 5.30
C ARG A 68 -10.51 -50.01 5.36
N ILE A 69 -9.87 -49.80 4.23
CA ILE A 69 -8.51 -49.23 4.13
C ILE A 69 -8.60 -47.85 3.49
N VAL A 70 -7.91 -46.86 4.05
CA VAL A 70 -7.65 -45.58 3.38
C VAL A 70 -6.17 -45.38 3.23
N VAL A 71 -5.74 -45.20 1.98
CA VAL A 71 -4.41 -44.71 1.64
C VAL A 71 -4.52 -43.22 1.37
N MET A 72 -3.69 -42.43 2.04
CA MET A 72 -3.61 -40.98 1.81
C MET A 72 -2.21 -40.61 1.31
N ASP A 73 -2.15 -40.15 0.07
CA ASP A 73 -0.93 -39.68 -0.59
C ASP A 73 -0.63 -38.21 -0.25
N ASP A 74 0.49 -37.97 0.44
CA ASP A 74 1.03 -36.63 0.74
C ASP A 74 1.86 -36.09 -0.43
N ASN A 75 1.22 -36.01 -1.61
CA ASN A 75 1.77 -35.46 -2.84
C ASN A 75 3.10 -36.13 -3.26
N SER A 76 3.08 -37.45 -3.40
CA SER A 76 4.21 -38.23 -3.94
C SER A 76 4.51 -37.91 -5.41
N GLU A 77 5.69 -38.35 -5.87
CA GLU A 77 6.14 -38.24 -7.26
C GLU A 77 5.21 -38.99 -8.24
N HIS A 78 5.25 -38.61 -9.51
CA HIS A 78 4.40 -39.21 -10.54
C HIS A 78 4.83 -40.66 -10.82
N ASP A 79 3.85 -41.57 -10.97
CA ASP A 79 3.93 -42.98 -11.45
C ASP A 79 3.55 -44.09 -10.44
N TRP A 80 3.56 -43.84 -9.13
CA TRP A 80 3.37 -44.89 -8.12
C TRP A 80 1.98 -45.54 -8.17
N THR A 81 0.94 -44.78 -8.51
CA THR A 81 -0.44 -45.28 -8.62
C THR A 81 -0.61 -46.28 -9.76
N GLU A 82 0.12 -46.11 -10.87
CA GLU A 82 0.07 -47.05 -11.98
C GLU A 82 0.82 -48.34 -11.62
N LYS A 83 1.94 -48.25 -10.89
CA LYS A 83 2.70 -49.41 -10.40
C LYS A 83 1.87 -50.28 -9.44
N LEU A 84 1.01 -49.68 -8.62
CA LEU A 84 0.18 -50.38 -7.63
C LEU A 84 -1.29 -50.53 -8.03
N LYS A 85 -1.63 -50.29 -9.30
CA LYS A 85 -3.02 -50.21 -9.79
C LYS A 85 -3.87 -51.45 -9.45
N GLY A 86 -3.27 -52.64 -9.47
CA GLY A 86 -3.95 -53.88 -9.11
C GLY A 86 -4.36 -53.92 -7.63
N LEU A 87 -3.43 -53.58 -6.73
CA LEU A 87 -3.68 -53.53 -5.29
C LEU A 87 -4.64 -52.39 -4.93
N LEU A 88 -4.43 -51.19 -5.47
CA LEU A 88 -5.25 -50.01 -5.18
C LEU A 88 -6.72 -50.16 -5.63
N LYS A 89 -7.03 -51.07 -6.56
CA LYS A 89 -8.40 -51.34 -7.01
C LYS A 89 -9.16 -52.35 -6.13
N HIS A 90 -8.54 -52.87 -5.07
CA HIS A 90 -9.21 -53.77 -4.14
C HIS A 90 -10.47 -53.10 -3.54
N PRO A 91 -11.62 -53.78 -3.45
CA PRO A 91 -12.90 -53.17 -3.06
C PRO A 91 -12.90 -52.53 -1.67
N SER A 92 -11.97 -52.90 -0.79
CA SER A 92 -11.84 -52.32 0.55
C SER A 92 -11.08 -50.99 0.61
N ILE A 93 -10.46 -50.53 -0.48
CA ILE A 93 -9.54 -49.39 -0.48
C ILE A 93 -10.24 -48.11 -0.93
N THR A 94 -9.96 -47.03 -0.19
CA THR A 94 -10.23 -45.65 -0.56
C THR A 94 -8.89 -44.93 -0.74
N LEU A 95 -8.74 -44.18 -1.83
CA LEU A 95 -7.53 -43.40 -2.11
C LEU A 95 -7.81 -41.91 -2.02
N LEU A 96 -7.07 -41.25 -1.14
CA LEU A 96 -7.04 -39.80 -0.98
C LEU A 96 -5.71 -39.23 -1.48
N LYS A 97 -5.77 -38.02 -2.03
CA LYS A 97 -4.59 -37.19 -2.31
C LYS A 97 -4.69 -35.89 -1.53
N ALA A 98 -3.61 -35.44 -0.91
CA ALA A 98 -3.57 -34.19 -0.15
C ALA A 98 -2.17 -33.56 -0.11
N GLU A 99 -2.11 -32.32 0.37
CA GLU A 99 -0.90 -31.57 0.67
C GLU A 99 -0.82 -31.37 2.20
N CYS A 100 -0.22 -32.32 2.91
CA CYS A 100 -0.06 -32.29 4.37
C CYS A 100 1.28 -31.67 4.79
N GLY A 101 2.37 -32.05 4.09
CA GLY A 101 3.71 -31.52 4.26
C GLY A 101 4.52 -32.08 5.44
N SER A 102 3.96 -33.01 6.22
CA SER A 102 4.67 -33.71 7.31
C SER A 102 3.92 -35.00 7.69
N PRO A 103 4.62 -36.01 8.24
CA PRO A 103 3.98 -37.25 8.74
C PRO A 103 2.90 -36.99 9.81
N ALA A 104 3.14 -36.07 10.76
CA ALA A 104 2.16 -35.71 11.79
C ALA A 104 0.85 -35.19 11.18
N ARG A 105 0.94 -34.25 10.22
CA ARG A 105 -0.23 -33.68 9.53
C ARG A 105 -0.94 -34.69 8.64
N ALA A 106 -0.18 -35.59 8.01
CA ALA A 106 -0.73 -36.70 7.22
C ALA A 106 -1.63 -37.60 8.09
N ARG A 107 -1.12 -38.02 9.26
CA ARG A 107 -1.91 -38.81 10.22
C ARG A 107 -3.10 -38.01 10.77
N ASN A 108 -2.91 -36.72 11.06
CA ASN A 108 -4.01 -35.85 11.52
C ASN A 108 -5.11 -35.70 10.47
N LEU A 109 -4.78 -35.64 9.18
CA LEU A 109 -5.77 -35.63 8.10
C LEU A 109 -6.57 -36.92 8.08
N LEU A 110 -5.91 -38.08 8.19
CA LEU A 110 -6.60 -39.37 8.25
C LEU A 110 -7.55 -39.46 9.46
N LEU A 111 -7.14 -38.94 10.62
CA LEU A 111 -8.01 -38.83 11.80
C LEU A 111 -9.19 -37.88 11.57
N ASP A 112 -8.95 -36.69 10.99
CA ASP A 112 -10.01 -35.74 10.65
C ASP A 112 -11.00 -36.31 9.62
N TRP A 113 -10.48 -37.05 8.64
CA TRP A 113 -11.30 -37.74 7.65
C TRP A 113 -12.13 -38.82 8.34
N ALA A 114 -11.53 -39.67 9.18
CA ALA A 114 -12.24 -40.71 9.91
C ALA A 114 -13.36 -40.16 10.81
N ASP A 115 -13.09 -39.06 11.52
CA ASP A 115 -14.07 -38.36 12.37
C ASP A 115 -15.28 -37.83 11.57
N SER A 116 -15.12 -37.60 10.27
CA SER A 116 -16.22 -37.17 9.38
C SER A 116 -17.10 -38.32 8.88
N GLN A 117 -16.69 -39.58 9.10
CA GLN A 117 -17.39 -40.75 8.59
C GLN A 117 -18.35 -41.31 9.65
N THR A 118 -19.63 -41.44 9.31
CA THR A 118 -20.68 -41.84 10.26
C THR A 118 -20.51 -43.24 10.84
N ASN A 119 -20.00 -44.19 10.06
CA ASN A 119 -19.89 -45.59 10.48
C ASN A 119 -18.53 -45.95 11.11
N ILE A 120 -17.50 -45.12 10.95
CA ILE A 120 -16.15 -45.41 11.44
C ILE A 120 -16.04 -45.05 12.91
N SER A 121 -15.86 -46.07 13.75
CA SER A 121 -15.69 -45.93 15.20
C SER A 121 -14.24 -46.04 15.65
N TRP A 122 -13.39 -46.68 14.83
CA TRP A 122 -12.00 -46.97 15.18
C TRP A 122 -11.05 -46.72 14.01
N VAL A 123 -9.85 -46.22 14.30
CA VAL A 123 -8.78 -45.98 13.34
C VAL A 123 -7.54 -46.76 13.77
N ALA A 124 -7.17 -47.73 12.97
CA ALA A 124 -5.95 -48.51 13.08
C ALA A 124 -4.83 -47.82 12.30
N ARG A 125 -3.72 -47.52 12.96
CA ARG A 125 -2.54 -46.94 12.30
C ARG A 125 -1.72 -48.04 11.63
N LEU A 126 -1.38 -47.84 10.37
CA LEU A 126 -0.36 -48.63 9.68
C LEU A 126 0.47 -47.67 8.84
N ASP A 127 1.78 -47.55 9.10
CA ASP A 127 2.64 -46.73 8.25
C ASP A 127 2.94 -47.46 6.93
N ALA A 128 3.22 -46.73 5.85
CA ALA A 128 3.36 -47.33 4.51
C ALA A 128 4.57 -48.27 4.38
N ASP A 129 5.54 -48.19 5.30
CA ASP A 129 6.73 -49.04 5.36
C ASP A 129 6.63 -50.22 6.34
N ASP A 130 5.48 -50.37 7.01
CA ASP A 130 5.16 -51.45 7.93
C ASP A 130 4.15 -52.44 7.33
N GLU A 131 3.97 -53.60 7.97
CA GLU A 131 2.94 -54.57 7.61
C GLU A 131 2.33 -55.23 8.85
N PHE A 132 1.09 -55.71 8.76
CA PHE A 132 0.49 -56.51 9.85
C PHE A 132 1.24 -57.83 10.02
N HIS A 133 1.41 -58.28 11.26
CA HIS A 133 2.18 -59.49 11.56
C HIS A 133 1.47 -60.79 11.13
N SER A 134 0.15 -60.84 11.29
CA SER A 134 -0.72 -61.99 10.94
C SER A 134 -2.12 -61.53 10.56
N GLU A 135 -2.94 -62.42 9.98
CA GLU A 135 -4.32 -62.11 9.54
C GLU A 135 -5.25 -61.66 10.68
N ASP A 136 -4.97 -62.06 11.92
CA ASP A 136 -5.75 -61.71 13.12
C ASP A 136 -5.15 -60.57 13.96
N SER A 137 -4.07 -59.94 13.50
CA SER A 137 -3.37 -58.87 14.23
C SER A 137 -4.30 -57.72 14.62
N LEU A 138 -5.06 -57.20 13.66
CA LEU A 138 -6.02 -56.12 13.91
C LEU A 138 -7.25 -56.61 14.70
N HIS A 139 -7.68 -57.85 14.47
CA HIS A 139 -8.80 -58.44 15.21
C HIS A 139 -8.49 -58.51 16.71
N GLY A 140 -7.26 -58.90 17.09
CA GLY A 140 -6.81 -58.95 18.47
C GLY A 140 -6.94 -57.61 19.21
N LEU A 141 -6.44 -56.53 18.62
CA LEU A 141 -6.57 -55.18 19.22
C LEU A 141 -8.03 -54.72 19.26
N TRP A 142 -8.79 -54.93 18.19
CA TRP A 142 -10.20 -54.51 18.14
C TRP A 142 -11.05 -55.22 19.19
N SER A 143 -10.87 -56.52 19.39
CA SER A 143 -11.59 -57.30 20.40
C SER A 143 -11.31 -56.84 21.83
N SER A 144 -10.13 -56.25 22.09
CA SER A 144 -9.78 -55.68 23.41
C SER A 144 -10.54 -54.40 23.77
N VAL A 145 -11.10 -53.71 22.76
CA VAL A 145 -11.79 -52.42 22.94
C VAL A 145 -13.24 -52.44 22.50
N HIS A 146 -13.63 -53.36 21.62
CA HIS A 146 -14.99 -53.49 21.12
C HIS A 146 -15.97 -53.77 22.28
N LYS A 147 -17.09 -53.03 22.31
CA LYS A 147 -18.09 -53.09 23.40
C LYS A 147 -17.55 -52.78 24.80
N THR A 148 -16.43 -52.08 24.91
CA THR A 148 -15.90 -51.56 26.18
C THR A 148 -16.03 -50.04 26.26
N ASN A 149 -15.68 -49.46 27.42
CA ASN A 149 -15.56 -48.00 27.59
C ASN A 149 -14.16 -47.47 27.21
N LYS A 150 -13.30 -48.31 26.63
CA LYS A 150 -11.96 -47.94 26.19
C LYS A 150 -12.01 -46.97 25.00
N VAL A 151 -10.96 -46.16 24.86
CA VAL A 151 -10.80 -45.16 23.80
C VAL A 151 -9.62 -45.46 22.88
N ALA A 152 -8.74 -46.38 23.25
CA ALA A 152 -7.66 -46.84 22.41
C ALA A 152 -7.15 -48.24 22.84
N ALA A 153 -6.48 -48.93 21.92
CA ALA A 153 -5.67 -50.13 22.17
C ALA A 153 -4.24 -49.90 21.67
N ILE A 154 -3.25 -50.38 22.42
CA ILE A 154 -1.83 -50.37 22.04
C ILE A 154 -1.35 -51.83 21.95
N GLY A 155 -0.77 -52.21 20.82
CA GLY A 155 -0.25 -53.55 20.56
C GLY A 155 1.28 -53.64 20.58
N SER A 156 1.80 -54.86 20.57
CA SER A 156 3.23 -55.16 20.39
C SER A 156 3.64 -55.16 18.92
N ASN A 157 4.93 -55.04 18.62
CA ASN A 157 5.47 -55.21 17.28
C ASN A 157 6.71 -56.12 17.25
N GLN A 158 6.90 -56.80 16.12
CA GLN A 158 8.17 -57.41 15.74
C GLN A 158 9.00 -56.38 14.97
N LEU A 159 10.32 -56.41 15.07
CA LEU A 159 11.17 -55.38 14.48
C LEU A 159 11.84 -55.88 13.19
N ARG A 160 11.95 -55.02 12.19
CA ARG A 160 12.67 -55.27 10.93
C ARG A 160 13.84 -54.31 10.80
N GLN A 161 15.01 -54.85 10.43
CA GLN A 161 16.22 -54.08 10.18
C GLN A 161 16.97 -54.66 8.98
N ASN A 162 17.35 -53.85 7.99
CA ASN A 162 17.98 -54.24 6.73
C ASN A 162 17.22 -55.38 6.01
N GLY A 163 15.88 -55.29 5.99
CA GLY A 163 15.00 -56.31 5.40
C GLY A 163 14.88 -57.61 6.18
N LYS A 164 15.59 -57.79 7.31
CA LYS A 164 15.52 -58.97 8.16
C LYS A 164 14.63 -58.71 9.37
N ILE A 165 13.78 -59.69 9.70
CA ILE A 165 12.97 -59.68 10.92
C ILE A 165 13.87 -60.11 12.09
N LEU A 166 13.90 -59.29 13.14
CA LEU A 166 14.67 -59.54 14.36
C LEU A 166 13.96 -60.55 15.27
N PRO A 167 14.71 -61.35 16.05
CA PRO A 167 14.12 -62.30 16.99
C PRO A 167 13.50 -61.62 18.22
N GLU A 168 13.91 -60.39 18.53
CA GLU A 168 13.40 -59.64 19.67
C GLU A 168 12.09 -58.92 19.32
N GLU A 169 11.07 -59.12 20.17
CA GLU A 169 9.78 -58.45 20.07
C GLU A 169 9.73 -57.22 20.99
N ASN A 170 9.19 -56.11 20.50
CA ASN A 170 8.91 -54.94 21.33
C ASN A 170 7.50 -55.05 21.93
N ILE A 171 7.42 -55.79 23.04
CA ILE A 171 6.16 -56.12 23.71
C ILE A 171 5.56 -54.93 24.46
N ALA A 172 4.30 -54.61 24.17
CA ALA A 172 3.49 -53.64 24.90
C ALA A 172 3.07 -54.24 26.26
N LYS A 173 3.72 -53.79 27.34
CA LYS A 173 3.52 -54.32 28.70
C LYS A 173 2.55 -53.45 29.52
N PRO A 174 1.43 -54.00 30.03
CA PRO A 174 0.49 -53.24 30.85
C PRO A 174 1.14 -52.60 32.07
N GLU A 175 2.05 -53.29 32.74
CA GLU A 175 2.76 -52.81 33.93
C GLU A 175 3.64 -51.58 33.66
N GLU A 176 4.15 -51.40 32.43
CA GLU A 176 4.96 -50.25 32.04
C GLU A 176 4.11 -49.09 31.50
N LEU A 177 2.99 -49.39 30.83
CA LEU A 177 2.22 -48.40 30.08
C LEU A 177 0.98 -47.89 30.83
N CYS A 178 0.39 -48.71 31.72
CA CYS A 178 -0.84 -48.37 32.42
C CYS A 178 -0.62 -47.60 33.74
N ASP A 179 0.63 -47.36 34.16
CA ASP A 179 0.98 -46.51 35.30
C ASP A 179 1.79 -45.28 34.86
N HIS A 180 1.43 -44.06 35.30
CA HIS A 180 2.09 -42.84 34.83
C HIS A 180 3.50 -42.64 35.39
N ILE A 181 3.84 -43.28 36.51
CA ILE A 181 5.18 -43.28 37.10
C ILE A 181 6.04 -44.24 36.29
N GLU A 182 5.59 -45.50 36.15
CA GLU A 182 6.28 -46.51 35.36
C GLU A 182 6.47 -46.09 33.90
N LEU A 183 5.47 -45.44 33.30
CA LEU A 183 5.55 -44.91 31.95
C LEU A 183 6.63 -43.82 31.82
N ALA A 184 6.70 -42.90 32.79
CA ALA A 184 7.71 -41.84 32.78
C ALA A 184 9.12 -42.42 32.94
N GLU A 185 9.30 -43.43 33.79
CA GLU A 185 10.57 -44.14 33.97
C GLU A 185 10.96 -44.95 32.73
N PHE A 186 10.00 -45.65 32.11
CA PHE A 186 10.20 -46.36 30.86
C PHE A 186 10.66 -45.41 29.74
N ILE A 187 10.00 -44.26 29.61
CA ILE A 187 10.40 -43.21 28.64
C ILE A 187 11.81 -42.69 28.94
N GLU A 188 12.14 -42.43 30.21
CA GLU A 188 13.48 -41.97 30.61
C GLU A 188 14.56 -43.00 30.28
N ARG A 189 14.30 -44.30 30.49
CA ARG A 189 15.23 -45.39 30.14
C ARG A 189 15.53 -45.45 28.65
N PHE A 190 14.52 -45.43 27.77
CA PHE A 190 14.81 -45.50 26.32
C PHE A 190 15.37 -44.19 25.77
N ALA A 191 14.90 -43.03 26.26
CA ALA A 191 15.45 -41.75 25.83
C ALA A 191 16.93 -41.58 26.19
N SER A 192 17.39 -42.21 27.27
CA SER A 192 18.80 -42.22 27.70
C SER A 192 19.63 -43.38 27.13
N GLY A 193 19.04 -44.25 26.30
CA GLY A 193 19.73 -45.41 25.72
C GLY A 193 20.01 -46.55 26.72
N LYS A 194 19.39 -46.53 27.92
CA LYS A 194 19.53 -47.59 28.94
C LYS A 194 18.72 -48.85 28.61
N GLN A 195 17.87 -48.81 27.59
CA GLN A 195 17.13 -49.96 27.08
C GLN A 195 16.92 -49.82 25.57
N ASN A 196 16.82 -50.95 24.87
CA ASN A 196 16.60 -50.97 23.42
C ASN A 196 15.12 -50.79 23.03
N ARG A 197 14.19 -51.13 23.92
CA ARG A 197 12.74 -51.01 23.64
C ARG A 197 12.28 -49.57 23.75
N GLU A 198 11.62 -49.09 22.71
CA GLU A 198 10.89 -47.81 22.73
C GLU A 198 9.40 -48.02 22.96
N LEU A 199 8.67 -46.93 23.16
CA LEU A 199 7.21 -46.94 23.21
C LEU A 199 6.66 -47.57 21.91
N PRO A 200 5.73 -48.55 21.98
CA PRO A 200 5.13 -49.16 20.78
C PRO A 200 4.10 -48.22 20.13
N SER A 201 4.54 -47.02 19.76
CA SER A 201 3.71 -45.89 19.29
C SER A 201 3.02 -46.14 17.94
N CYS A 202 3.57 -47.03 17.12
CA CYS A 202 3.06 -47.37 15.80
C CYS A 202 1.87 -48.33 15.84
N ASN A 203 1.64 -49.00 16.97
CA ASN A 203 0.71 -50.11 17.07
C ASN A 203 -0.60 -49.68 17.74
N LEU A 204 -1.25 -48.68 17.15
CA LEU A 204 -2.36 -47.96 17.78
C LEU A 204 -3.69 -48.23 17.06
N LEU A 205 -4.69 -48.63 17.83
CA LEU A 205 -6.10 -48.56 17.46
C LEU A 205 -6.77 -47.44 18.27
N LEU A 206 -7.30 -46.42 17.61
CA LEU A 206 -7.81 -45.20 18.23
C LEU A 206 -9.31 -45.03 17.97
N LYS A 207 -10.09 -44.67 18.99
CA LYS A 207 -11.50 -44.32 18.79
C LYS A 207 -11.64 -43.00 18.02
N THR A 208 -12.64 -42.88 17.15
CA THR A 208 -12.95 -41.61 16.48
C THR A 208 -13.51 -40.58 17.47
N ASN A 209 -13.43 -39.30 17.11
CA ASN A 209 -13.96 -38.15 17.85
C ASN A 209 -13.35 -37.93 19.25
N ILE A 210 -12.12 -38.42 19.49
CA ILE A 210 -11.43 -38.19 20.77
C ILE A 210 -10.78 -36.80 20.90
N GLY A 211 -10.63 -36.07 19.80
CA GLY A 211 -10.06 -34.72 19.77
C GLY A 211 -8.53 -34.62 19.90
N LEU A 212 -7.79 -35.72 20.11
CA LEU A 212 -6.33 -35.69 20.09
C LEU A 212 -5.76 -35.72 18.66
N ARG A 213 -4.66 -35.00 18.45
CA ARG A 213 -3.91 -34.93 17.20
C ARG A 213 -2.41 -35.01 17.44
N TYR A 214 -1.67 -35.56 16.47
CA TYR A 214 -0.22 -35.68 16.50
C TYR A 214 0.42 -34.29 16.49
N PRO A 215 1.39 -34.01 17.38
CA PRO A 215 2.13 -32.76 17.37
C PRO A 215 3.03 -32.68 16.12
N ASN A 216 3.05 -31.52 15.46
CA ASN A 216 3.88 -31.32 14.29
C ASN A 216 5.36 -31.06 14.66
N ILE A 217 6.12 -32.13 14.93
CA ILE A 217 7.55 -32.12 15.25
C ILE A 217 8.36 -33.00 14.28
N ARG A 218 9.68 -32.76 14.16
CA ARG A 218 10.55 -33.37 13.15
C ARG A 218 10.92 -34.85 13.43
N SER A 219 10.59 -35.37 14.62
CA SER A 219 10.79 -36.78 15.01
C SER A 219 9.99 -37.10 16.27
N ALA A 220 9.60 -38.37 16.45
CA ALA A 220 8.93 -38.90 17.63
C ALA A 220 7.53 -38.31 17.91
N GLU A 221 6.88 -37.72 16.90
CA GLU A 221 5.52 -37.17 17.00
C GLU A 221 4.51 -38.18 17.54
N ASP A 222 4.71 -39.44 17.20
CA ASP A 222 3.89 -40.55 17.62
C ASP A 222 4.17 -40.97 19.07
N HIS A 223 5.43 -41.01 19.50
CA HIS A 223 5.77 -41.19 20.91
C HIS A 223 5.17 -40.09 21.78
N TRP A 224 5.21 -38.84 21.31
CA TRP A 224 4.56 -37.73 21.99
C TRP A 224 3.04 -37.87 22.03
N PHE A 225 2.42 -38.28 20.92
CA PHE A 225 0.98 -38.52 20.85
C PHE A 225 0.55 -39.65 21.81
N VAL A 226 1.23 -40.79 21.78
CA VAL A 226 0.89 -41.95 22.61
C VAL A 226 1.20 -41.71 24.08
N CYS A 227 2.28 -41.00 24.42
CA CYS A 227 2.54 -40.55 25.78
C CYS A 227 1.40 -39.63 26.28
N LYS A 228 0.97 -38.65 25.48
CA LYS A 228 -0.17 -37.78 25.82
C LYS A 228 -1.45 -38.57 26.03
N LEU A 229 -1.72 -39.54 25.15
CA LEU A 229 -2.87 -40.43 25.24
C LEU A 229 -2.84 -41.23 26.54
N LEU A 230 -1.72 -41.91 26.85
CA LEU A 230 -1.52 -42.71 28.06
C LEU A 230 -1.64 -41.88 29.34
N MET A 231 -1.04 -40.69 29.38
CA MET A 231 -1.10 -39.78 30.53
C MET A 231 -2.52 -39.22 30.76
N SER A 232 -3.32 -39.05 29.70
CA SER A 232 -4.65 -38.41 29.77
C SER A 232 -5.80 -39.39 29.92
N TYR A 233 -5.63 -40.63 29.43
CA TYR A 233 -6.68 -41.64 29.34
C TYR A 233 -6.27 -42.99 29.94
N GLN A 234 -5.33 -43.00 30.88
CA GLN A 234 -4.71 -44.18 31.50
C GLN A 234 -5.68 -45.37 31.73
N SER A 235 -6.80 -45.15 32.45
CA SER A 235 -7.78 -46.22 32.73
C SER A 235 -8.65 -46.65 31.54
N LYS A 236 -8.66 -45.85 30.46
CA LYS A 236 -9.45 -46.05 29.25
C LYS A 236 -8.63 -46.57 28.07
N ILE A 237 -7.40 -47.01 28.29
CA ILE A 237 -6.56 -47.62 27.25
C ILE A 237 -6.46 -49.13 27.51
N ALA A 238 -6.49 -49.92 26.44
CA ALA A 238 -6.18 -51.34 26.46
C ALA A 238 -4.73 -51.53 26.00
N VAL A 239 -3.95 -52.34 26.72
CA VAL A 239 -2.59 -52.71 26.33
C VAL A 239 -2.61 -54.21 26.02
N CYS A 240 -2.24 -54.56 24.78
CA CYS A 240 -2.37 -55.90 24.23
C CYS A 240 -0.97 -56.46 23.90
N PRO A 241 -0.38 -57.29 24.78
CA PRO A 241 0.90 -57.94 24.48
C PRO A 241 0.84 -58.85 23.24
N TYR A 242 -0.28 -59.57 23.06
CA TYR A 242 -0.51 -60.50 21.95
C TYR A 242 -1.99 -60.43 21.49
N PRO A 243 -2.28 -60.80 20.22
CA PRO A 243 -1.32 -61.10 19.15
C PRO A 243 -0.47 -59.88 18.78
N ILE A 244 0.73 -60.13 18.23
CA ILE A 244 1.60 -59.07 17.70
C ILE A 244 0.84 -58.30 16.62
N TYR A 245 0.91 -56.97 16.65
CA TYR A 245 0.15 -56.11 15.75
C TYR A 245 0.81 -55.98 14.37
N SER A 246 2.09 -55.60 14.35
CA SER A 246 2.79 -55.29 13.10
C SER A 246 4.25 -55.76 13.13
N ILE A 247 4.82 -55.85 11.94
CA ILE A 247 6.26 -55.90 11.71
C ILE A 247 6.70 -54.47 11.37
N TYR A 248 7.44 -53.86 12.29
CA TYR A 248 7.84 -52.45 12.26
C TYR A 248 9.25 -52.26 11.68
N SER A 249 9.39 -51.37 10.70
CA SER A 249 10.67 -51.08 10.06
C SER A 249 11.51 -50.06 10.86
N LEU A 250 12.71 -50.45 11.31
CA LEU A 250 13.65 -49.58 12.05
C LEU A 250 14.48 -48.65 11.16
N GLU A 251 14.31 -48.76 9.84
CA GLU A 251 15.10 -48.09 8.82
C GLU A 251 14.20 -47.36 7.85
N GLY A 252 14.57 -46.13 7.53
CA GLY A 252 13.85 -45.26 6.60
C GLY A 252 14.67 -44.01 6.33
N LYS A 253 14.48 -43.38 5.16
CA LYS A 253 15.25 -42.20 4.75
C LYS A 253 15.16 -41.09 5.80
N ASP A 254 13.96 -40.77 6.28
CA ASP A 254 13.74 -39.73 7.30
C ASP A 254 14.33 -40.10 8.67
N THR A 255 14.21 -41.37 9.08
CA THR A 255 14.80 -41.87 10.33
C THR A 255 16.33 -41.75 10.32
N ASN A 256 16.97 -42.07 9.20
CA ASN A 256 18.43 -41.95 9.05
C ASN A 256 18.88 -40.48 9.08
N ILE A 257 18.16 -39.59 8.39
CA ILE A 257 18.42 -38.15 8.43
C ILE A 257 18.28 -37.61 9.86
N ASN A 258 17.23 -37.99 10.58
CA ASN A 258 16.98 -37.54 11.95
C ASN A 258 18.05 -38.02 12.94
N LYS A 259 18.55 -39.25 12.78
CA LYS A 259 19.69 -39.77 13.55
C LYS A 259 20.98 -38.98 13.27
N SER A 260 21.21 -38.59 12.03
CA SER A 260 22.39 -37.80 11.63
C SER A 260 22.37 -36.33 12.09
N THR A 261 21.20 -35.78 12.41
CA THR A 261 21.02 -34.34 12.69
C THR A 261 20.77 -34.01 14.17
N SER A 262 21.08 -34.93 15.10
CA SER A 262 20.83 -34.84 16.56
C SER A 262 19.36 -34.71 17.01
N SER A 263 18.44 -34.39 16.09
CA SER A 263 17.01 -34.20 16.32
C SER A 263 16.36 -35.43 16.96
N TRP A 264 16.81 -36.64 16.59
CA TRP A 264 16.30 -37.90 17.13
C TRP A 264 16.48 -38.02 18.64
N LEU A 265 17.69 -37.70 19.15
CA LEU A 265 18.03 -37.78 20.57
C LEU A 265 17.39 -36.63 21.36
N GLU A 266 17.36 -35.44 20.75
CA GLU A 266 16.78 -34.26 21.36
C GLU A 266 15.29 -34.44 21.63
N GLN A 267 14.49 -34.90 20.67
CA GLN A 267 13.04 -35.06 20.86
C GLN A 267 12.70 -36.12 21.91
N ARG A 268 13.49 -37.20 22.01
CA ARG A 268 13.34 -38.21 23.06
C ARG A 268 13.71 -37.68 24.44
N SER A 269 14.78 -36.91 24.54
CA SER A 269 15.17 -36.23 25.79
C SER A 269 14.10 -35.25 26.26
N ARG A 270 13.53 -34.47 25.33
CA ARG A 270 12.40 -33.56 25.60
C ARG A 270 11.15 -34.31 26.03
N LEU A 271 10.83 -35.43 25.38
CA LEU A 271 9.72 -36.31 25.75
C LEU A 271 9.88 -36.84 27.17
N ALA A 272 11.06 -37.37 27.51
CA ALA A 272 11.35 -37.87 28.86
C ALA A 272 11.21 -36.78 29.92
N TYR A 273 11.75 -35.59 29.65
CA TYR A 273 11.60 -34.46 30.56
C TYR A 273 10.12 -34.09 30.76
N MET A 274 9.36 -33.99 29.67
CA MET A 274 7.93 -33.69 29.72
C MET A 274 7.15 -34.76 30.50
N ALA A 275 7.36 -36.05 30.18
CA ALA A 275 6.68 -37.17 30.84
C ALA A 275 6.93 -37.18 32.35
N LYS A 276 8.19 -36.97 32.76
CA LYS A 276 8.58 -36.86 34.17
C LYS A 276 7.89 -35.69 34.88
N LYS A 277 7.82 -34.52 34.24
CA LYS A 277 7.11 -33.37 34.81
C LYS A 277 5.61 -33.62 34.91
N TRP A 278 4.98 -34.16 33.86
CA TRP A 278 3.55 -34.45 33.89
C TRP A 278 3.20 -35.47 34.96
N SER A 279 3.95 -36.58 35.03
CA SER A 279 3.81 -37.60 36.08
C SER A 279 3.95 -37.01 37.49
N TYR A 280 4.88 -36.07 37.71
CA TYR A 280 4.98 -35.33 38.97
C TYR A 280 3.70 -34.52 39.29
N PHE A 281 3.14 -33.81 38.31
CA PHE A 281 1.90 -33.04 38.51
C PHE A 281 0.69 -33.95 38.82
N LEU A 282 0.57 -35.09 38.13
CA LEU A 282 -0.46 -36.10 38.40
C LEU A 282 -0.32 -36.67 39.81
N SER A 283 0.91 -37.01 40.23
CA SER A 283 1.22 -37.51 41.58
C SER A 283 0.82 -36.52 42.68
N LYS A 284 0.92 -35.21 42.40
CA LYS A 284 0.53 -34.14 43.32
C LYS A 284 -0.95 -33.79 43.26
N LYS A 285 -1.76 -34.50 42.45
CA LYS A 285 -3.19 -34.24 42.23
C LYS A 285 -3.46 -32.78 41.82
N GLN A 286 -2.52 -32.15 41.12
CA GLN A 286 -2.73 -30.80 40.61
C GLN A 286 -3.66 -30.85 39.39
N ASN A 287 -4.52 -29.84 39.27
CA ASN A 287 -5.46 -29.75 38.16
C ASN A 287 -4.74 -29.23 36.90
N VAL A 288 -4.16 -30.15 36.13
CA VAL A 288 -3.52 -29.85 34.85
C VAL A 288 -4.60 -29.56 33.81
N ILE A 289 -4.61 -28.33 33.30
CA ILE A 289 -5.58 -27.88 32.27
C ILE A 289 -4.99 -27.90 30.86
N GLY A 290 -3.66 -28.05 30.73
CA GLY A 290 -3.03 -28.21 29.43
C GLY A 290 -1.56 -28.62 29.53
N ALA A 291 -1.12 -29.55 28.67
CA ALA A 291 0.28 -29.94 28.54
C ALA A 291 0.63 -30.01 27.05
N GLY A 292 1.66 -29.26 26.66
CA GLY A 292 2.11 -29.15 25.27
C GLY A 292 3.63 -29.09 25.16
N LEU A 293 4.14 -28.79 23.97
CA LEU A 293 5.58 -28.79 23.66
C LEU A 293 6.36 -27.70 24.40
N GLU A 294 5.69 -26.63 24.82
CA GLU A 294 6.31 -25.48 25.47
C GLU A 294 6.25 -25.56 27.00
N GLY A 295 5.33 -26.36 27.56
CA GLY A 295 5.15 -26.40 29.00
C GLY A 295 3.79 -26.88 29.46
N ILE A 296 3.59 -26.88 30.77
CA ILE A 296 2.39 -27.37 31.47
C ILE A 296 1.65 -26.19 32.11
N ALA A 297 0.34 -26.12 31.86
CA ALA A 297 -0.60 -25.21 32.49
C ALA A 297 -1.45 -25.94 33.51
N PHE A 298 -1.58 -25.39 34.72
CA PHE A 298 -2.36 -25.97 35.80
C PHE A 298 -3.07 -24.87 36.60
N LEU A 299 -4.17 -25.25 37.25
CA LEU A 299 -4.93 -24.35 38.12
C LEU A 299 -4.39 -24.40 39.56
N HIS A 300 -4.18 -23.23 40.14
CA HIS A 300 -3.83 -23.06 41.54
C HIS A 300 -4.50 -21.79 42.07
N ASN A 301 -5.30 -21.89 43.14
CA ASN A 301 -6.00 -20.76 43.77
C ASN A 301 -6.77 -19.86 42.79
N ASN A 302 -7.58 -20.45 41.90
CA ASN A 302 -8.35 -19.76 40.86
C ASN A 302 -7.49 -18.96 39.85
N GLN A 303 -6.23 -19.33 39.70
CA GLN A 303 -5.31 -18.75 38.72
C GLN A 303 -4.72 -19.84 37.84
N VAL A 304 -4.52 -19.51 36.57
CA VAL A 304 -3.79 -20.34 35.61
C VAL A 304 -2.31 -20.04 35.76
N ILE A 305 -1.52 -21.07 36.07
CA ILE A 305 -0.06 -20.99 36.07
C ILE A 305 0.46 -21.82 34.90
N LYS A 306 1.20 -21.18 33.98
CA LYS A 306 1.94 -21.86 32.91
C LYS A 306 3.40 -21.92 33.29
N LYS A 307 3.95 -23.13 33.33
CA LYS A 307 5.37 -23.38 33.52
C LYS A 307 6.02 -23.80 32.21
N PHE A 308 6.99 -23.03 31.74
CA PHE A 308 7.72 -23.32 30.52
C PHE A 308 8.79 -24.40 30.75
N PHE A 309 9.04 -25.18 29.70
CA PHE A 309 10.16 -26.11 29.65
C PHE A 309 11.47 -25.38 29.32
N PRO A 310 12.65 -25.98 29.64
CA PRO A 310 13.94 -25.29 29.50
C PRO A 310 14.25 -24.75 28.10
N TRP A 311 13.71 -25.39 27.06
CA TRP A 311 13.92 -25.03 25.66
C TRP A 311 12.81 -24.14 25.07
N ALA A 312 11.77 -23.83 25.84
CA ALA A 312 10.55 -23.26 25.29
C ALA A 312 10.63 -21.74 25.10
N ILE A 313 11.31 -21.04 25.99
CA ILE A 313 11.41 -19.57 25.96
C ILE A 313 12.67 -19.05 26.67
N THR A 314 13.26 -18.01 26.11
CA THR A 314 14.46 -17.30 26.59
C THR A 314 14.12 -16.02 27.36
N ASP A 315 15.09 -15.47 28.08
CA ASP A 315 14.93 -14.19 28.81
C ASP A 315 14.57 -13.04 27.84
N SER A 316 15.25 -12.96 26.68
CA SER A 316 14.96 -11.93 25.67
C SER A 316 13.56 -12.04 25.08
N GLU A 317 13.06 -13.26 24.86
CA GLU A 317 11.70 -13.47 24.34
C GLU A 317 10.65 -13.05 25.38
N VAL A 318 10.86 -13.36 26.66
CA VAL A 318 9.98 -12.89 27.74
C VAL A 318 9.95 -11.37 27.81
N ASP A 319 11.09 -10.70 27.71
CA ASP A 319 11.14 -9.24 27.75
C ASP A 319 10.47 -8.60 26.52
N ASN A 320 10.60 -9.20 25.35
CA ASN A 320 9.86 -8.79 24.15
C ASN A 320 8.35 -9.01 24.32
N LEU A 321 7.93 -10.15 24.87
CA LEU A 321 6.52 -10.43 25.15
C LEU A 321 5.94 -9.43 26.15
N LYS A 322 6.65 -9.12 27.23
CA LYS A 322 6.23 -8.09 28.20
C LYS A 322 5.93 -6.76 27.50
N LYS A 323 6.80 -6.31 26.58
CA LYS A 323 6.61 -5.08 25.80
C LYS A 323 5.44 -5.16 24.82
N LEU A 324 5.25 -6.31 24.17
CA LEU A 324 4.16 -6.50 23.21
C LEU A 324 2.80 -6.54 23.90
N ILE A 325 2.69 -7.25 25.03
CA ILE A 325 1.41 -7.47 25.73
C ILE A 325 1.07 -6.37 26.76
N SER A 326 1.99 -5.44 27.05
CA SER A 326 1.71 -4.29 27.94
C SER A 326 0.81 -3.23 27.30
N LYS A 327 0.50 -3.35 26.00
CA LYS A 327 -0.33 -2.39 25.27
C LYS A 327 -1.79 -2.45 25.77
N ASN A 328 -2.43 -1.30 25.88
CA ASN A 328 -3.82 -1.20 26.34
C ASN A 328 -4.79 -1.89 25.35
N ASN A 329 -5.86 -2.48 25.89
CA ASN A 329 -6.97 -3.08 25.13
C ASN A 329 -6.58 -4.23 24.17
N LEU A 330 -5.56 -5.01 24.54
CA LEU A 330 -5.24 -6.26 23.85
C LEU A 330 -6.23 -7.38 24.25
N PRO A 331 -6.70 -8.21 23.30
CA PRO A 331 -7.51 -9.39 23.58
C PRO A 331 -6.62 -10.57 24.03
N ILE A 332 -5.71 -10.31 24.98
CA ILE A 332 -4.76 -11.26 25.57
C ILE A 332 -4.83 -11.07 27.10
N PRO A 333 -4.86 -12.13 27.92
CA PRO A 333 -4.90 -12.00 29.37
C PRO A 333 -3.70 -11.21 29.92
N LYS A 334 -3.94 -10.43 30.97
CA LYS A 334 -2.86 -9.81 31.73
C LYS A 334 -2.12 -10.88 32.51
N VAL A 335 -0.80 -10.93 32.36
CA VAL A 335 0.05 -11.92 33.00
C VAL A 335 1.06 -11.31 33.95
N ARG A 336 1.42 -12.06 34.99
CA ARG A 336 2.56 -11.79 35.86
C ARG A 336 3.64 -12.82 35.60
N TRP A 337 4.82 -12.35 35.21
CA TRP A 337 5.98 -13.20 34.90
C TRP A 337 6.88 -13.37 36.13
N PHE A 338 7.40 -14.57 36.33
CA PHE A 338 8.41 -14.86 37.36
C PHE A 338 9.26 -16.05 36.95
N LYS A 339 10.47 -16.13 37.50
CA LYS A 339 11.41 -17.23 37.27
C LYS A 339 11.51 -18.07 38.54
N ASN A 340 11.32 -19.38 38.41
CA ASN A 340 11.38 -20.31 39.53
C ASN A 340 12.26 -21.50 39.14
N ASN A 341 13.34 -21.70 39.91
CA ASN A 341 14.42 -22.66 39.63
C ASN A 341 14.99 -22.49 38.22
N GLY A 342 15.24 -21.24 37.81
CA GLY A 342 15.78 -20.92 36.49
C GLY A 342 14.78 -21.03 35.33
N LEU A 343 13.53 -21.45 35.56
CA LEU A 343 12.51 -21.61 34.52
C LEU A 343 11.46 -20.52 34.59
N TRP A 344 11.07 -19.99 33.44
CA TRP A 344 10.00 -19.01 33.34
C TRP A 344 8.64 -19.61 33.62
N GLN A 345 7.81 -18.81 34.28
CA GLN A 345 6.41 -19.07 34.52
C GLN A 345 5.63 -17.77 34.35
N TYR A 346 4.37 -17.90 33.96
CA TYR A 346 3.42 -16.81 34.10
C TYR A 346 2.19 -17.25 34.88
N GLN A 347 1.51 -16.27 35.47
CA GLN A 347 0.24 -16.41 36.15
C GLN A 347 -0.79 -15.44 35.57
N THR A 348 -2.00 -15.92 35.36
CA THR A 348 -3.17 -15.14 34.91
C THR A 348 -4.43 -15.61 35.63
N ASP A 349 -5.45 -14.75 35.69
CA ASP A 349 -6.74 -15.10 36.27
C ASP A 349 -7.44 -16.17 35.43
N TYR A 350 -8.12 -17.10 36.11
CA TYR A 350 -8.95 -18.11 35.45
C TYR A 350 -10.35 -17.54 35.19
N LEU A 351 -10.80 -17.60 33.93
CA LEU A 351 -12.07 -17.00 33.49
C LEU A 351 -13.22 -18.02 33.35
N GLY A 352 -13.06 -19.24 33.85
CA GLY A 352 -14.08 -20.29 33.79
C GLY A 352 -14.10 -21.11 32.50
N ASP A 353 -15.06 -22.04 32.42
CA ASP A 353 -15.19 -23.01 31.33
C ASP A 353 -15.72 -22.42 30.01
N ILE A 354 -15.32 -23.10 28.94
CA ILE A 354 -15.18 -22.64 27.56
C ILE A 354 -16.53 -22.61 26.81
N TYR A 355 -16.80 -21.53 26.08
CA TYR A 355 -17.82 -21.53 25.01
C TYR A 355 -17.31 -22.34 23.80
N LYS A 356 -17.70 -23.61 23.68
CA LYS A 356 -17.27 -24.52 22.61
C LYS A 356 -18.32 -24.62 21.50
N GLU A 357 -18.59 -23.51 20.83
CA GLU A 357 -19.24 -23.61 19.52
C GLU A 357 -18.23 -23.99 18.44
N SER A 358 -18.66 -24.78 17.46
CA SER A 358 -17.83 -25.16 16.31
C SER A 358 -17.45 -23.97 15.42
N LYS A 359 -18.24 -22.89 15.51
CA LYS A 359 -18.05 -21.60 14.83
C LYS A 359 -17.98 -20.46 15.83
N ILE A 360 -17.33 -19.38 15.44
CA ILE A 360 -17.21 -18.14 16.21
C ILE A 360 -17.94 -17.04 15.43
N PRO A 361 -18.83 -16.25 16.05
CA PRO A 361 -19.54 -15.17 15.37
C PRO A 361 -18.59 -14.19 14.65
N LYS A 362 -18.88 -13.87 13.37
CA LYS A 362 -18.07 -12.97 12.51
C LYS A 362 -17.72 -11.66 13.22
N GLN A 363 -18.67 -11.06 13.94
CA GLN A 363 -18.45 -9.79 14.65
C GLN A 363 -17.39 -9.89 15.76
N LYS A 364 -17.34 -11.00 16.51
CA LYS A 364 -16.34 -11.20 17.56
C LYS A 364 -14.93 -11.33 16.96
N ILE A 365 -14.82 -12.03 15.83
CA ILE A 365 -13.57 -12.14 15.05
C ILE A 365 -13.12 -10.76 14.54
N LEU A 366 -14.03 -9.97 13.94
CA LEU A 366 -13.70 -8.64 13.45
C LEU A 366 -13.20 -7.73 14.58
N THR A 367 -13.88 -7.71 15.73
CA THR A 367 -13.43 -6.93 16.90
C THR A 367 -12.07 -7.37 17.40
N TYR A 368 -11.83 -8.68 17.52
CA TYR A 368 -10.55 -9.26 17.92
C TYR A 368 -9.40 -8.85 17.00
N LEU A 369 -9.57 -9.05 15.69
CA LEU A 369 -8.54 -8.73 14.69
C LEU A 369 -8.23 -7.22 14.66
N LYS A 370 -9.25 -6.37 14.77
CA LYS A 370 -9.07 -4.90 14.86
C LYS A 370 -8.29 -4.48 16.10
N LYS A 371 -8.54 -5.09 17.27
CA LYS A 371 -7.78 -4.78 18.49
C LYS A 371 -6.31 -5.16 18.33
N LEU A 372 -6.01 -6.33 17.76
CA LEU A 372 -4.65 -6.77 17.49
C LEU A 372 -3.90 -5.90 16.48
N TYR A 373 -4.54 -5.54 15.36
CA TYR A 373 -3.94 -4.66 14.35
C TYR A 373 -3.59 -3.29 14.93
N LYS A 374 -4.52 -2.65 15.64
CA LYS A 374 -4.30 -1.35 16.30
C LYS A 374 -3.21 -1.42 17.36
N ALA A 375 -3.08 -2.56 18.05
CA ALA A 375 -2.00 -2.79 19.00
C ALA A 375 -0.67 -3.15 18.33
N GLY A 376 -0.61 -3.41 17.02
CA GLY A 376 0.62 -3.84 16.37
C GLY A 376 1.09 -5.21 16.85
N VAL A 377 0.17 -6.17 17.03
CA VAL A 377 0.45 -7.54 17.49
C VAL A 377 -0.22 -8.56 16.55
N SER A 378 0.38 -9.73 16.39
CA SER A 378 -0.19 -10.89 15.70
C SER A 378 -0.04 -12.15 16.56
N THR A 379 -1.04 -13.04 16.54
CA THR A 379 -1.00 -14.34 17.21
C THR A 379 -0.96 -15.45 16.17
N LEU A 380 0.13 -16.22 16.11
CA LEU A 380 0.40 -17.13 14.99
C LEU A 380 -0.15 -18.55 15.20
N ASN A 381 -0.23 -19.02 16.45
CA ASN A 381 -0.77 -20.33 16.80
C ASN A 381 -2.30 -20.28 16.98
N VAL A 382 -3.00 -19.98 15.89
CA VAL A 382 -4.47 -19.87 15.86
C VAL A 382 -5.09 -21.26 15.84
N LYS A 383 -5.60 -21.70 17.00
CA LYS A 383 -6.33 -22.96 17.22
C LYS A 383 -7.51 -22.71 18.14
N ARG A 384 -8.55 -23.55 18.10
CA ARG A 384 -9.71 -23.39 18.99
C ARG A 384 -9.34 -23.54 20.46
N GLU A 385 -8.39 -24.42 20.78
CA GLU A 385 -7.88 -24.60 22.16
C GLU A 385 -7.13 -23.38 22.71
N ASN A 386 -6.66 -22.50 21.83
CA ASN A 386 -5.92 -21.29 22.19
C ASN A 386 -6.80 -20.04 22.25
N LEU A 387 -8.11 -20.19 22.03
CA LEU A 387 -9.08 -19.11 21.97
C LEU A 387 -10.19 -19.34 22.98
N GLN A 388 -10.64 -18.27 23.62
CA GLN A 388 -11.74 -18.31 24.58
C GLN A 388 -12.68 -17.13 24.37
N ILE A 389 -13.99 -17.35 24.60
CA ILE A 389 -14.95 -16.26 24.77
C ILE A 389 -15.03 -15.97 26.27
N THR A 390 -14.66 -14.75 26.64
CA THR A 390 -14.72 -14.25 28.02
C THR A 390 -16.16 -14.12 28.52
N PRO A 391 -16.40 -14.02 29.83
CA PRO A 391 -17.74 -13.77 30.38
C PRO A 391 -18.43 -12.51 29.85
N SER A 392 -17.66 -11.49 29.44
CA SER A 392 -18.18 -10.28 28.79
C SER A 392 -18.52 -10.48 27.31
N GLY A 393 -18.29 -11.67 26.75
CA GLY A 393 -18.57 -12.02 25.37
C GLY A 393 -17.47 -11.63 24.39
N GLU A 394 -16.27 -11.23 24.83
CA GLU A 394 -15.15 -10.93 23.93
C GLU A 394 -14.31 -12.17 23.61
N LEU A 395 -13.83 -12.29 22.37
CA LEU A 395 -12.85 -13.31 21.97
C LEU A 395 -11.46 -12.92 22.49
N GLN A 396 -10.74 -13.88 23.09
CA GLN A 396 -9.45 -13.69 23.73
C GLN A 396 -8.49 -14.84 23.36
N TYR A 397 -7.20 -14.53 23.22
CA TYR A 397 -6.12 -15.51 22.97
C TYR A 397 -5.37 -15.84 24.24
N ILE A 398 -5.27 -17.12 24.59
CA ILE A 398 -4.79 -17.59 25.90
C ILE A 398 -3.45 -18.33 25.87
N ASP A 399 -2.94 -18.66 24.68
CA ASP A 399 -1.67 -19.36 24.49
C ASP A 399 -0.49 -18.37 24.47
N ILE A 400 -0.09 -17.90 25.65
CA ILE A 400 0.92 -16.85 25.79
C ILE A 400 2.31 -17.49 25.68
N GLY A 401 3.01 -17.18 24.59
CA GLY A 401 4.33 -17.70 24.28
C GLY A 401 4.92 -17.01 23.06
N LYS A 402 5.93 -17.64 22.44
CA LYS A 402 6.67 -17.08 21.30
C LYS A 402 5.82 -16.82 20.05
N ASP A 403 4.63 -17.41 19.95
CA ASP A 403 3.72 -17.23 18.81
C ASP A 403 2.98 -15.88 18.85
N ILE A 404 3.12 -15.10 19.93
CA ILE A 404 2.75 -13.69 19.97
C ILE A 404 3.93 -12.89 19.40
N GLN A 405 3.72 -12.29 18.23
CA GLN A 405 4.75 -11.60 17.46
C GLN A 405 4.34 -10.15 17.16
N PRO A 406 5.30 -9.26 16.86
CA PRO A 406 4.98 -7.95 16.29
C PRO A 406 4.12 -8.08 15.02
N LEU A 407 3.30 -7.07 14.76
CA LEU A 407 2.51 -7.00 13.53
C LEU A 407 3.43 -6.95 12.32
N SER A 408 3.16 -7.84 11.36
CA SER A 408 3.61 -7.72 9.98
C SER A 408 2.43 -8.04 9.06
N THR A 409 2.45 -7.55 7.83
CA THR A 409 1.38 -7.81 6.85
C THR A 409 1.21 -9.30 6.58
N SER A 410 2.31 -10.06 6.52
CA SER A 410 2.26 -11.52 6.35
C SER A 410 1.65 -12.22 7.56
N ASN A 411 2.11 -11.89 8.78
CA ASN A 411 1.60 -12.49 10.01
C ASN A 411 0.12 -12.19 10.21
N TYR A 412 -0.28 -10.95 9.95
CA TYR A 412 -1.67 -10.52 10.09
C TYR A 412 -2.60 -11.22 9.10
N ARG A 413 -2.21 -11.28 7.81
CA ARG A 413 -2.99 -11.99 6.78
C ARG A 413 -3.12 -13.48 7.13
N ASP A 414 -2.04 -14.10 7.58
CA ASP A 414 -2.06 -15.52 7.95
C ASP A 414 -2.96 -15.78 9.15
N MET A 415 -2.86 -14.95 10.20
CA MET A 415 -3.73 -15.00 11.36
C MET A 415 -5.20 -14.82 10.97
N CYS A 416 -5.52 -13.84 10.11
CA CYS A 416 -6.85 -13.59 9.59
C CYS A 416 -7.40 -14.80 8.82
N ALA A 417 -6.61 -15.39 7.92
CA ALA A 417 -7.03 -16.55 7.11
C ALA A 417 -7.27 -17.79 7.98
N ARG A 418 -6.39 -18.06 8.95
CA ARG A 418 -6.56 -19.16 9.91
C ARG A 418 -7.82 -18.98 10.74
N LEU A 419 -8.01 -17.80 11.33
CA LEU A 419 -9.16 -17.50 12.17
C LEU A 419 -10.48 -17.51 11.38
N TYR A 420 -10.46 -17.02 10.14
CA TYR A 420 -11.59 -17.09 9.21
C TYR A 420 -11.96 -18.55 8.90
N SER A 421 -10.96 -19.39 8.60
CA SER A 421 -11.14 -20.80 8.30
C SER A 421 -11.77 -21.57 9.47
N ILE A 422 -11.23 -21.44 10.68
CA ILE A 422 -11.74 -22.19 11.84
C ILE A 422 -13.01 -21.56 12.43
N GLY A 423 -13.08 -20.22 12.46
CA GLY A 423 -14.15 -19.51 13.14
C GLY A 423 -15.40 -19.35 12.29
N ILE A 424 -15.27 -18.96 11.02
CA ILE A 424 -16.42 -18.63 10.16
C ILE A 424 -16.83 -19.85 9.33
N LEU A 425 -15.89 -20.48 8.64
CA LEU A 425 -16.19 -21.65 7.82
C LEU A 425 -16.43 -22.90 8.67
N GLY A 426 -15.80 -22.98 9.84
CA GLY A 426 -15.90 -24.14 10.73
C GLY A 426 -14.94 -25.27 10.36
N ASN A 427 -13.91 -24.98 9.56
CA ASN A 427 -12.88 -25.96 9.18
C ASN A 427 -12.07 -26.43 10.41
N LYS A 428 -11.36 -27.54 10.26
CA LYS A 428 -10.46 -28.08 11.31
C LYS A 428 -9.26 -27.15 11.53
N ASP A 429 -8.70 -27.19 12.74
CA ASP A 429 -7.65 -26.25 13.18
C ASP A 429 -6.42 -26.23 12.26
N GLU A 430 -6.01 -27.39 11.73
CA GLU A 430 -4.91 -27.50 10.79
C GLU A 430 -5.35 -27.48 9.32
N GLU A 431 -6.56 -27.04 8.97
CA GLU A 431 -6.96 -26.98 7.55
C GLU A 431 -6.05 -26.01 6.78
N VAL A 432 -5.96 -24.77 7.25
CA VAL A 432 -5.16 -23.70 6.64
C VAL A 432 -3.92 -23.44 7.48
N VAL A 433 -2.76 -23.91 7.05
CA VAL A 433 -1.46 -23.64 7.70
C VAL A 433 -0.36 -23.47 6.65
N ARG A 434 0.85 -23.12 7.08
CA ARG A 434 2.00 -23.02 6.19
C ARG A 434 2.51 -24.41 5.78
N ARG A 435 2.61 -24.65 4.47
CA ARG A 435 3.10 -25.90 3.85
C ARG A 435 3.89 -25.60 2.58
N TYR A 436 4.85 -26.45 2.28
CA TYR A 436 5.55 -26.44 0.99
C TYR A 436 4.63 -26.93 -0.14
N THR A 437 4.43 -26.09 -1.15
CA THR A 437 3.61 -26.38 -2.34
C THR A 437 4.11 -25.58 -3.54
N TRP A 438 3.67 -25.97 -4.74
CA TRP A 438 3.93 -25.24 -5.99
C TRP A 438 2.90 -24.14 -6.27
N ARG A 439 1.80 -24.11 -5.50
CA ARG A 439 0.76 -23.08 -5.60
C ARG A 439 1.29 -21.73 -5.16
N ARG A 440 0.73 -20.65 -5.71
CA ARG A 440 1.02 -19.30 -5.23
C ARG A 440 0.20 -18.96 -4.00
N GLN A 441 0.73 -18.06 -3.20
CA GLN A 441 0.09 -17.65 -1.95
C GLN A 441 -1.27 -16.99 -2.16
N ASP A 442 -1.44 -16.19 -3.20
CA ASP A 442 -2.70 -15.53 -3.52
C ASP A 442 -3.73 -16.53 -4.09
N GLU A 443 -3.31 -17.47 -4.93
CA GLU A 443 -4.15 -18.58 -5.41
C GLU A 443 -4.70 -19.42 -4.24
N ALA A 444 -3.82 -19.79 -3.30
CA ALA A 444 -4.21 -20.56 -2.12
C ALA A 444 -5.21 -19.84 -1.22
N LEU A 445 -5.10 -18.51 -1.08
CA LEU A 445 -6.03 -17.70 -0.30
C LEU A 445 -7.33 -17.42 -1.03
N LYS A 446 -7.31 -17.27 -2.37
CA LYS A 446 -8.53 -17.16 -3.19
C LYS A 446 -9.36 -18.44 -3.15
N ALA A 447 -8.71 -19.59 -3.02
CA ALA A 447 -9.39 -20.86 -2.85
C ALA A 447 -10.15 -20.97 -1.51
N LEU A 448 -9.90 -20.08 -0.53
CA LEU A 448 -10.65 -20.02 0.73
C LEU A 448 -11.95 -19.20 0.53
N PRO A 449 -13.15 -19.83 0.52
CA PRO A 449 -14.37 -19.17 0.08
C PRO A 449 -14.71 -17.89 0.87
N GLY A 450 -14.85 -16.77 0.17
CA GLY A 450 -15.21 -15.46 0.75
C GLY A 450 -14.11 -14.75 1.54
N PHE A 451 -12.91 -15.34 1.67
CA PHE A 451 -11.84 -14.74 2.47
C PHE A 451 -11.33 -13.41 1.90
N GLU A 452 -11.20 -13.30 0.56
CA GLU A 452 -10.73 -12.07 -0.09
C GLU A 452 -11.64 -10.87 0.23
N GLN A 453 -12.96 -11.06 0.13
CA GLN A 453 -13.95 -10.05 0.50
C GLN A 453 -13.89 -9.72 1.99
N PHE A 454 -13.84 -10.75 2.86
CA PHE A 454 -13.73 -10.56 4.31
C PHE A 454 -12.49 -9.75 4.70
N TYR A 455 -11.34 -10.07 4.12
CA TYR A 455 -10.09 -9.38 4.39
C TYR A 455 -10.13 -7.94 3.88
N SER A 456 -10.72 -7.71 2.71
CA SER A 456 -10.89 -6.37 2.15
C SER A 456 -11.78 -5.49 3.03
N GLU A 457 -12.95 -6.00 3.46
CA GLU A 457 -13.85 -5.32 4.40
C GLU A 457 -13.16 -5.01 5.73
N LEU A 458 -12.37 -5.96 6.25
CA LEU A 458 -11.63 -5.80 7.50
C LEU A 458 -10.61 -4.66 7.39
N ILE A 459 -9.74 -4.66 6.38
CA ILE A 459 -8.71 -3.61 6.18
C ILE A 459 -9.39 -2.26 5.94
N ALA A 460 -10.36 -2.17 5.03
CA ALA A 460 -11.11 -0.94 4.75
C ALA A 460 -11.71 -0.34 6.03
N SER A 461 -12.34 -1.17 6.87
CA SER A 461 -12.98 -0.70 8.11
C SER A 461 -12.00 -0.22 9.19
N MET A 462 -10.71 -0.54 9.09
CA MET A 462 -9.65 -0.03 9.99
C MET A 462 -9.05 1.29 9.49
N HIS A 463 -9.25 1.61 8.21
CA HIS A 463 -8.70 2.80 7.56
C HIS A 463 -9.79 3.61 6.83
N PRO A 464 -10.86 4.05 7.53
CA PRO A 464 -11.98 4.76 6.91
C PRO A 464 -11.56 6.03 6.17
N GLN A 465 -10.49 6.69 6.63
CA GLN A 465 -9.91 7.87 5.98
C GLN A 465 -9.33 7.59 4.59
N CYS A 466 -8.99 6.33 4.29
CA CYS A 466 -8.49 5.93 2.97
C CYS A 466 -9.65 5.62 2.01
N THR A 467 -10.79 5.19 2.53
CA THR A 467 -11.97 4.78 1.74
C THR A 467 -13.02 5.88 1.59
N SER A 468 -13.06 6.85 2.51
CA SER A 468 -14.07 7.91 2.50
C SER A 468 -13.97 8.73 1.22
N TYR A 469 -15.06 8.76 0.44
CA TYR A 469 -15.21 9.70 -0.65
C TYR A 469 -15.39 11.10 -0.06
N ILE A 470 -14.33 11.90 -0.12
CA ILE A 470 -14.43 13.32 0.17
C ILE A 470 -15.19 13.92 -1.01
N LYS A 471 -16.37 14.51 -0.77
CA LYS A 471 -17.10 15.24 -1.82
C LYS A 471 -16.17 16.30 -2.40
N ASP A 472 -16.23 16.49 -3.72
CA ASP A 472 -15.41 17.49 -4.43
C ASP A 472 -15.38 18.81 -3.63
N SER A 473 -14.20 19.12 -3.11
CA SER A 473 -13.94 20.21 -2.17
C SER A 473 -13.32 21.40 -2.88
N THR A 474 -13.37 21.43 -4.22
CA THR A 474 -12.94 22.57 -5.01
C THR A 474 -13.63 23.84 -4.49
N PRO A 475 -12.85 24.84 -4.04
CA PRO A 475 -13.40 26.13 -3.64
C PRO A 475 -14.19 26.72 -4.79
N LYS A 476 -15.40 27.19 -4.50
CA LYS A 476 -16.27 27.86 -5.49
C LYS A 476 -16.49 29.29 -5.06
N ALA A 477 -16.56 30.18 -6.04
CA ALA A 477 -17.01 31.54 -5.81
C ALA A 477 -18.40 31.53 -5.17
N THR A 478 -18.58 32.34 -4.13
CA THR A 478 -19.81 32.34 -3.32
C THR A 478 -20.84 33.34 -3.81
N CYS A 479 -20.44 34.31 -4.64
CA CYS A 479 -21.32 35.34 -5.18
C CYS A 479 -20.88 35.78 -6.58
N GLN A 480 -21.82 36.40 -7.31
CA GLN A 480 -21.59 37.01 -8.61
C GLN A 480 -21.84 38.51 -8.50
N ASN A 481 -20.87 39.33 -8.92
CA ASN A 481 -21.05 40.77 -9.03
C ASN A 481 -21.82 41.10 -10.32
N ARG A 482 -23.04 41.62 -10.18
CA ARG A 482 -23.93 41.93 -11.32
C ARG A 482 -23.64 43.28 -12.00
N THR A 483 -22.66 44.03 -11.50
CA THR A 483 -22.38 45.40 -11.93
C THR A 483 -21.06 45.54 -12.67
N VAL A 484 -20.25 44.48 -12.72
CA VAL A 484 -18.91 44.50 -13.35
C VAL A 484 -18.82 43.44 -14.43
N THR A 485 -18.35 43.83 -15.61
CA THR A 485 -17.89 42.90 -16.66
C THR A 485 -16.36 42.82 -16.64
N LEU A 486 -15.80 41.61 -16.72
CA LEU A 486 -14.38 41.42 -17.03
C LEU A 486 -14.20 41.45 -18.54
N LEU A 487 -13.37 42.36 -19.04
CA LEU A 487 -13.03 42.51 -20.44
C LEU A 487 -11.54 42.19 -20.65
N ILE A 488 -11.26 41.05 -21.29
CA ILE A 488 -9.90 40.63 -21.63
C ILE A 488 -9.64 41.03 -23.08
N LYS A 489 -8.54 41.72 -23.37
CA LYS A 489 -8.23 42.22 -24.71
C LYS A 489 -7.12 41.39 -25.33
N CYS A 490 -7.30 40.98 -26.57
CA CYS A 490 -6.28 40.30 -27.36
C CYS A 490 -6.32 40.75 -28.83
N CYS A 491 -5.29 40.41 -29.58
CA CYS A 491 -5.25 40.54 -31.03
C CYS A 491 -4.58 39.33 -31.68
N GLY A 492 -4.45 39.35 -33.01
CA GLY A 492 -3.91 38.21 -33.77
C GLY A 492 -2.53 37.71 -33.30
N GLN A 493 -1.69 38.56 -32.71
CA GLN A 493 -0.37 38.16 -32.24
C GLN A 493 -0.42 37.24 -30.99
N ASP A 494 -1.51 37.26 -30.22
CA ASP A 494 -1.63 36.48 -28.97
C ASP A 494 -1.98 35.01 -29.18
N ALA A 495 -2.16 34.58 -30.44
CA ALA A 495 -2.64 33.25 -30.81
C ALA A 495 -1.92 32.10 -30.09
N LYS A 496 -0.60 32.18 -29.88
CA LYS A 496 0.18 31.09 -29.26
C LYS A 496 -0.09 30.90 -27.77
N VAL A 497 -0.59 31.92 -27.06
CA VAL A 497 -0.71 31.92 -25.59
C VAL A 497 -2.14 32.16 -25.10
N LEU A 498 -3.07 32.44 -26.02
CA LEU A 498 -4.42 32.93 -25.72
C LEU A 498 -5.18 32.06 -24.71
N THR A 499 -5.31 30.76 -24.99
CA THR A 499 -6.07 29.85 -24.12
C THR A 499 -5.51 29.83 -22.68
N ASP A 500 -4.21 29.57 -22.53
CA ASP A 500 -3.54 29.49 -21.22
C ASP A 500 -3.57 30.80 -20.44
N GLN A 501 -3.57 31.94 -21.13
CA GLN A 501 -3.63 33.26 -20.50
C GLN A 501 -5.04 33.66 -20.10
N VAL A 502 -6.04 33.37 -20.93
CA VAL A 502 -7.45 33.59 -20.57
C VAL A 502 -7.83 32.70 -19.37
N GLU A 503 -7.40 31.44 -19.35
CA GLU A 503 -7.59 30.57 -18.17
C GLU A 503 -6.90 31.12 -16.92
N HIS A 504 -5.66 31.60 -17.05
CA HIS A 504 -4.95 32.24 -15.94
C HIS A 504 -5.70 33.46 -15.41
N ILE A 505 -6.09 34.40 -16.28
CA ILE A 505 -6.79 35.62 -15.87
C ILE A 505 -8.12 35.31 -15.19
N THR A 506 -8.93 34.46 -15.82
CA THR A 506 -10.25 34.10 -15.30
C THR A 506 -10.16 33.38 -13.96
N THR A 507 -9.23 32.43 -13.80
CA THR A 507 -9.07 31.72 -12.53
C THR A 507 -8.55 32.61 -11.40
N GLN A 508 -7.61 33.52 -11.68
CA GLN A 508 -7.06 34.44 -10.67
C GLN A 508 -8.05 35.52 -10.22
N LEU A 509 -9.02 35.87 -11.08
CA LEU A 509 -9.96 36.96 -10.84
C LEU A 509 -11.35 36.50 -10.39
N CYS A 510 -11.82 35.32 -10.79
CA CYS A 510 -13.18 34.85 -10.50
C CYS A 510 -13.35 34.22 -9.10
N TYR A 511 -12.44 34.49 -8.15
CA TYR A 511 -12.54 34.06 -6.75
C TYR A 511 -12.11 35.19 -5.79
N PRO A 512 -12.87 35.45 -4.69
CA PRO A 512 -14.05 34.73 -4.22
C PRO A 512 -15.37 35.11 -4.93
N THR A 513 -15.33 36.14 -5.79
CA THR A 513 -16.49 36.69 -6.50
C THR A 513 -16.30 36.57 -8.01
N THR A 514 -17.36 36.21 -8.75
CA THR A 514 -17.35 36.20 -10.22
C THR A 514 -17.93 37.48 -10.82
N PHE A 515 -17.74 37.68 -12.12
CA PHE A 515 -18.25 38.83 -12.87
C PHE A 515 -19.66 38.59 -13.42
N SER A 516 -20.35 39.67 -13.80
CA SER A 516 -21.64 39.58 -14.48
C SER A 516 -21.50 38.91 -15.85
N LYS A 517 -20.41 39.23 -16.54
CA LYS A 517 -19.94 38.59 -17.77
C LYS A 517 -18.42 38.63 -17.81
N THR A 518 -17.82 37.63 -18.43
CA THR A 518 -16.43 37.61 -18.88
C THR A 518 -16.41 37.64 -20.41
N ILE A 519 -15.85 38.71 -20.97
CA ILE A 519 -15.85 38.98 -22.41
C ILE A 519 -14.42 39.05 -22.92
N LEU A 520 -14.14 38.32 -24.00
CA LEU A 520 -12.88 38.43 -24.75
C LEU A 520 -13.07 39.40 -25.93
N LEU A 521 -12.39 40.54 -25.92
CA LEU A 521 -12.37 41.51 -27.01
C LEU A 521 -11.19 41.26 -27.94
N ILE A 522 -11.49 41.02 -29.22
CA ILE A 522 -10.52 40.69 -30.26
C ILE A 522 -10.41 41.90 -31.21
N ASP A 523 -9.21 42.48 -31.26
CA ASP A 523 -8.85 43.44 -32.31
C ASP A 523 -8.66 42.68 -33.65
N SER A 524 -9.45 43.07 -34.66
CA SER A 524 -9.44 42.47 -35.99
C SER A 524 -8.30 42.95 -36.89
N HIS A 525 -7.44 43.85 -36.41
CA HIS A 525 -6.29 44.36 -37.16
C HIS A 525 -5.34 43.24 -37.62
N GLN A 526 -5.04 43.24 -38.91
CA GLN A 526 -4.15 42.27 -39.56
C GLN A 526 -2.81 42.88 -39.99
N GLY A 527 -2.63 44.19 -39.86
CA GLY A 527 -1.40 44.90 -40.23
C GLY A 527 -0.28 44.76 -39.19
N ALA A 528 0.86 45.41 -39.43
CA ALA A 528 1.95 45.46 -38.47
C ALA A 528 1.47 46.06 -37.13
N PHE A 529 1.87 45.46 -36.02
CA PHE A 529 1.58 45.97 -34.68
C PHE A 529 2.70 46.91 -34.21
N LEU A 530 2.37 47.94 -33.41
CA LEU A 530 3.35 48.89 -32.86
C LEU A 530 4.55 48.23 -32.17
N ARG A 531 4.32 47.08 -31.51
CA ARG A 531 5.35 46.27 -30.85
C ARG A 531 5.08 44.80 -31.09
N GLN A 532 5.24 44.34 -32.32
CA GLN A 532 5.00 42.95 -32.68
C GLN A 532 5.99 42.00 -31.98
N TYR A 533 5.50 40.96 -31.31
CA TYR A 533 6.33 39.94 -30.65
C TYR A 533 6.14 38.52 -31.20
N SER A 534 5.17 38.35 -32.09
CA SER A 534 4.79 37.10 -32.72
C SER A 534 4.08 37.39 -34.04
N GLU A 535 3.99 36.38 -34.90
CA GLU A 535 3.19 36.47 -36.13
C GLU A 535 1.69 36.53 -35.81
N SER A 536 0.97 37.39 -36.53
CA SER A 536 -0.48 37.54 -36.39
C SER A 536 -1.19 36.29 -36.92
N ASN A 537 -2.08 35.70 -36.12
CA ASN A 537 -2.97 34.63 -36.54
C ASN A 537 -4.38 34.83 -35.96
N LEU A 538 -5.13 35.74 -36.57
CA LEU A 538 -6.49 36.08 -36.16
C LEU A 538 -7.46 34.88 -36.23
N SER A 539 -7.32 34.02 -37.24
CA SER A 539 -8.18 32.83 -37.38
C SER A 539 -8.04 31.88 -36.20
N SER A 540 -6.80 31.63 -35.75
CA SER A 540 -6.55 30.79 -34.56
C SER A 540 -7.08 31.45 -33.28
N VAL A 541 -6.97 32.78 -33.14
CA VAL A 541 -7.55 33.52 -32.01
C VAL A 541 -9.07 33.33 -31.94
N ILE A 542 -9.77 33.43 -33.08
CA ILE A 542 -11.22 33.23 -33.15
C ILE A 542 -11.62 31.78 -32.81
N GLU A 543 -10.91 30.79 -33.33
CA GLU A 543 -11.15 29.37 -33.04
C GLU A 543 -10.97 29.05 -31.54
N GLN A 544 -9.91 29.57 -30.94
CA GLN A 544 -9.67 29.44 -29.49
C GLN A 544 -10.73 30.17 -28.68
N ALA A 545 -11.17 31.36 -29.08
CA ALA A 545 -12.25 32.10 -28.43
C ALA A 545 -13.59 31.33 -28.45
N GLN A 546 -13.90 30.67 -29.56
CA GLN A 546 -15.06 29.77 -29.66
C GLN A 546 -14.95 28.59 -28.69
N THR A 547 -13.76 28.01 -28.57
CA THR A 547 -13.48 26.92 -27.62
C THR A 547 -13.65 27.38 -26.18
N LEU A 548 -13.05 28.51 -25.80
CA LEU A 548 -13.16 29.12 -24.47
C LEU A 548 -14.61 29.43 -24.09
N LYS A 549 -15.43 29.89 -25.05
CA LYS A 549 -16.87 30.10 -24.85
C LYS A 549 -17.62 28.78 -24.68
N LYS A 550 -17.30 27.76 -25.49
CA LYS A 550 -17.92 26.42 -25.41
C LYS A 550 -17.62 25.73 -24.07
N THR A 551 -16.40 25.90 -23.54
CA THR A 551 -15.99 25.37 -22.23
C THR A 551 -16.43 26.23 -21.05
N LYS A 552 -17.09 27.37 -21.31
CA LYS A 552 -17.59 28.33 -20.30
C LYS A 552 -16.49 28.97 -19.45
N ILE A 553 -15.28 29.08 -19.98
CA ILE A 553 -14.20 29.89 -19.37
C ILE A 553 -14.52 31.38 -19.55
N ILE A 554 -15.10 31.73 -20.70
CA ILE A 554 -15.66 33.05 -20.99
C ILE A 554 -17.15 32.91 -21.35
N ASP A 555 -17.92 33.98 -21.15
CA ASP A 555 -19.34 34.00 -21.52
C ASP A 555 -19.53 34.38 -22.99
N GLU A 556 -18.67 35.29 -23.49
CA GLU A 556 -18.82 35.91 -24.80
C GLU A 556 -17.46 36.35 -25.35
N PHE A 557 -17.36 36.47 -26.67
CA PHE A 557 -16.24 37.15 -27.31
C PHE A 557 -16.78 38.11 -28.37
N LEU A 558 -16.09 39.24 -28.54
CA LEU A 558 -16.44 40.30 -29.46
C LEU A 558 -15.26 40.52 -30.42
N VAL A 559 -15.54 40.55 -31.72
CA VAL A 559 -14.53 40.90 -32.74
C VAL A 559 -14.85 42.32 -33.19
N SER A 560 -13.89 43.24 -33.03
CA SER A 560 -14.10 44.62 -33.45
C SER A 560 -14.36 44.68 -34.96
N PRO A 561 -15.41 45.40 -35.41
CA PRO A 561 -15.68 45.53 -36.83
C PRO A 561 -14.56 46.29 -37.54
N ASN A 562 -14.46 46.10 -38.84
CA ASN A 562 -13.52 46.82 -39.71
C ASN A 562 -14.25 47.61 -40.81
N ASP A 563 -15.58 47.70 -40.74
CA ASP A 563 -16.39 48.47 -41.68
C ASP A 563 -16.40 49.97 -41.32
N LEU A 564 -16.52 50.80 -42.35
CA LEU A 564 -16.43 52.26 -42.21
C LEU A 564 -17.58 52.87 -41.41
N GLU A 565 -18.77 52.26 -41.44
CA GLU A 565 -19.97 52.79 -40.79
C GLU A 565 -19.86 52.68 -39.26
N SER A 566 -19.46 51.51 -38.77
CA SER A 566 -19.19 51.25 -37.35
C SER A 566 -18.10 52.17 -36.80
N ILE A 567 -17.02 52.38 -37.58
CA ILE A 567 -15.90 53.25 -37.19
C ILE A 567 -16.34 54.70 -37.04
N LYS A 568 -16.99 55.25 -38.09
CA LYS A 568 -17.48 56.63 -38.07
C LYS A 568 -18.49 56.87 -36.96
N THR A 569 -19.43 55.95 -36.76
CA THR A 569 -20.44 56.06 -35.70
C THR A 569 -19.80 56.11 -34.30
N THR A 570 -18.81 55.25 -34.05
CA THR A 570 -18.12 55.19 -32.77
C THR A 570 -17.27 56.44 -32.53
N TYR A 571 -16.54 56.93 -33.54
CA TYR A 571 -15.73 58.14 -33.43
C TYR A 571 -16.57 59.42 -33.35
N GLU A 572 -17.73 59.48 -34.01
CA GLU A 572 -18.68 60.58 -33.85
C GLU A 572 -19.17 60.65 -32.39
N LYS A 573 -19.57 59.50 -31.82
CA LYS A 573 -20.00 59.42 -30.40
C LYS A 573 -18.88 59.79 -29.43
N TRP A 574 -17.68 59.24 -29.60
CA TRP A 574 -16.59 59.39 -28.64
C TRP A 574 -15.82 60.70 -28.78
N PHE A 575 -15.64 61.19 -30.00
CA PHE A 575 -14.73 62.30 -30.30
C PHE A 575 -15.37 63.43 -31.13
N ALA A 576 -16.65 63.34 -31.48
CA ALA A 576 -17.32 64.26 -32.42
C ALA A 576 -16.55 64.37 -33.76
N CYS A 577 -16.07 63.22 -34.26
CA CYS A 577 -15.26 63.14 -35.47
C CYS A 577 -15.74 62.00 -36.39
N SER A 578 -16.31 62.36 -37.54
CA SER A 578 -16.73 61.42 -38.60
C SER A 578 -15.78 61.35 -39.80
N GLU A 579 -14.72 62.18 -39.80
CA GLU A 579 -13.74 62.26 -40.90
C GLU A 579 -12.64 61.18 -40.81
N CYS A 580 -12.33 60.69 -39.62
CA CYS A 580 -11.33 59.64 -39.40
C CYS A 580 -11.94 58.24 -39.57
N THR A 581 -11.25 57.34 -40.28
CA THR A 581 -11.70 55.95 -40.52
C THR A 581 -10.69 54.88 -40.13
N GLU A 582 -9.51 55.29 -39.67
CA GLU A 582 -8.44 54.40 -39.27
C GLU A 582 -8.66 53.90 -37.82
N THR A 583 -8.49 52.60 -37.58
CA THR A 583 -8.74 51.98 -36.26
C THR A 583 -7.62 52.22 -35.24
N HIS A 584 -6.46 52.70 -35.71
CA HIS A 584 -5.24 52.91 -34.94
C HIS A 584 -4.75 54.36 -35.06
N THR A 585 -4.06 54.84 -34.02
CA THR A 585 -3.53 56.21 -33.99
C THR A 585 -2.42 56.45 -35.03
N SER A 586 -1.96 57.69 -35.18
CA SER A 586 -0.78 58.02 -36.00
C SER A 586 0.47 57.20 -35.63
N ASN A 587 0.67 56.91 -34.34
CA ASN A 587 1.74 56.02 -33.84
C ASN A 587 1.38 54.52 -33.86
N ASN A 588 0.37 54.12 -34.63
CA ASN A 588 -0.07 52.73 -34.76
C ASN A 588 -0.51 52.04 -33.44
N ALA A 589 -0.97 52.80 -32.44
CA ALA A 589 -1.57 52.25 -31.22
C ALA A 589 -3.07 51.97 -31.42
N PRO A 590 -3.62 50.86 -30.88
CA PRO A 590 -5.03 50.54 -31.03
C PRO A 590 -5.90 51.59 -30.33
N LEU A 591 -6.92 52.06 -31.06
CA LEU A 591 -7.88 53.05 -30.55
C LEU A 591 -9.32 52.55 -30.67
N PHE A 592 -9.77 52.32 -31.90
CA PHE A 592 -11.15 51.95 -32.21
C PHE A 592 -11.62 50.67 -31.50
N PRO A 593 -10.88 49.55 -31.53
CA PRO A 593 -11.38 48.29 -30.97
C PRO A 593 -11.80 48.40 -29.51
N GLN A 594 -11.05 49.17 -28.71
CA GLN A 594 -11.26 49.29 -27.27
C GLN A 594 -12.49 50.13 -26.92
N ILE A 595 -12.65 51.30 -27.55
CA ILE A 595 -13.81 52.17 -27.30
C ILE A 595 -15.11 51.57 -27.88
N TRP A 596 -15.01 50.88 -29.02
CA TRP A 596 -16.11 50.09 -29.56
C TRP A 596 -16.51 48.97 -28.60
N GLY A 597 -15.52 48.27 -28.03
CA GLY A 597 -15.75 47.24 -27.03
C GLY A 597 -16.44 47.77 -25.77
N PHE A 598 -16.05 48.96 -25.28
CA PHE A 598 -16.73 49.62 -24.15
C PHE A 598 -18.21 49.93 -24.45
N ASP A 599 -18.53 50.32 -25.68
CA ASP A 599 -19.92 50.57 -26.10
C ASP A 599 -20.78 49.30 -26.11
N GLN A 600 -20.18 48.11 -26.20
CA GLN A 600 -20.90 46.84 -26.12
C GLN A 600 -21.19 46.39 -24.69
N ILE A 601 -20.57 47.03 -23.69
CA ILE A 601 -20.73 46.64 -22.28
C ILE A 601 -22.02 47.26 -21.71
N THR A 602 -22.87 46.42 -21.16
CA THR A 602 -24.16 46.83 -20.57
C THR A 602 -24.10 47.07 -19.07
N THR A 603 -23.03 46.60 -18.40
CA THR A 603 -22.80 46.83 -16.98
C THR A 603 -22.22 48.23 -16.73
N PRO A 604 -22.47 48.82 -15.54
CA PRO A 604 -21.96 50.14 -15.22
C PRO A 604 -20.43 50.20 -15.14
N TYR A 605 -19.79 49.11 -14.72
CA TYR A 605 -18.35 49.03 -14.56
C TYR A 605 -17.75 47.96 -15.48
N VAL A 606 -16.55 48.23 -15.99
CA VAL A 606 -15.73 47.23 -16.69
C VAL A 606 -14.36 47.14 -16.02
N LEU A 607 -13.97 45.92 -15.64
CA LEU A 607 -12.59 45.61 -15.28
C LEU A 607 -11.91 45.13 -16.56
N GLN A 608 -11.03 45.94 -17.13
CA GLN A 608 -10.40 45.65 -18.41
C GLN A 608 -8.92 45.30 -18.23
N CYS A 609 -8.43 44.32 -18.99
CA CYS A 609 -7.03 43.91 -18.97
C CYS A 609 -6.50 43.46 -20.34
N ASP A 610 -5.19 43.60 -20.54
CA ASP A 610 -4.49 42.95 -21.65
C ASP A 610 -4.35 41.45 -21.37
N VAL A 611 -4.45 40.59 -22.40
CA VAL A 611 -4.37 39.13 -22.23
C VAL A 611 -3.01 38.65 -21.74
N ASP A 612 -1.95 39.44 -21.90
CA ASP A 612 -0.58 39.03 -21.59
C ASP A 612 -0.14 39.33 -20.15
N ILE A 613 -1.01 39.91 -19.31
CA ILE A 613 -0.67 40.16 -17.91
C ILE A 613 -0.62 38.88 -17.07
N LEU A 614 0.21 38.90 -16.02
CA LEU A 614 0.30 37.86 -15.02
C LEU A 614 -0.26 38.39 -13.69
N ILE A 615 -1.27 37.72 -13.16
CA ILE A 615 -1.96 38.10 -11.92
C ILE A 615 -1.46 37.22 -10.77
N GLY A 616 -1.14 37.85 -9.65
CA GLY A 616 -0.76 37.19 -8.41
C GLY A 616 -1.74 37.46 -7.27
N ARG A 617 -1.97 36.42 -6.46
CA ARG A 617 -2.85 36.44 -5.29
C ARG A 617 -2.09 35.93 -4.07
N ARG A 618 -1.65 36.84 -3.21
CA ARG A 618 -1.07 36.53 -1.89
C ARG A 618 -2.16 36.09 -0.91
N ASN A 619 -3.36 36.65 -1.09
CA ASN A 619 -4.57 36.24 -0.36
C ASN A 619 -5.72 35.99 -1.35
N TRP A 620 -6.14 34.73 -1.45
CA TRP A 620 -7.27 34.33 -2.30
C TRP A 620 -8.63 34.80 -1.77
N GLN A 621 -8.74 35.14 -0.48
CA GLN A 621 -9.97 35.69 0.12
C GLN A 621 -10.10 37.21 -0.03
N HIS A 622 -9.05 37.91 -0.50
CA HIS A 622 -9.09 39.35 -0.72
C HIS A 622 -10.12 39.72 -1.79
N SER A 623 -11.11 40.53 -1.43
CA SER A 623 -12.09 41.07 -2.39
C SER A 623 -11.55 42.33 -3.08
N TYR A 624 -10.53 42.15 -3.91
CA TYR A 624 -9.90 43.24 -4.66
C TYR A 624 -10.91 44.08 -5.46
N LEU A 625 -12.00 43.47 -5.93
CA LEU A 625 -13.01 44.14 -6.74
C LEU A 625 -13.86 45.11 -5.91
N ASP A 626 -14.18 44.74 -4.67
CA ASP A 626 -14.95 45.61 -3.77
C ASP A 626 -14.12 46.84 -3.38
N ASP A 627 -12.82 46.66 -3.07
CA ASP A 627 -11.90 47.77 -2.80
C ASP A 627 -11.86 48.77 -3.96
N MET A 628 -11.80 48.27 -5.20
CA MET A 628 -11.76 49.12 -6.40
C MET A 628 -13.11 49.79 -6.66
N LEU A 629 -14.23 49.12 -6.41
CA LEU A 629 -15.57 49.69 -6.57
C LEU A 629 -15.85 50.79 -5.54
N GLU A 630 -15.46 50.58 -4.29
CA GLU A 630 -15.57 51.59 -3.23
C GLU A 630 -14.75 52.83 -3.59
N ALA A 631 -13.50 52.63 -4.01
CA ALA A 631 -12.63 53.71 -4.46
C ALA A 631 -13.15 54.45 -5.70
N CYS A 632 -13.87 53.76 -6.59
CA CYS A 632 -14.45 54.35 -7.80
C CYS A 632 -15.83 55.00 -7.55
N SER A 633 -16.40 54.87 -6.35
CA SER A 633 -17.74 55.36 -6.04
C SER A 633 -17.92 56.90 -6.15
N PRO A 634 -16.97 57.76 -5.73
CA PRO A 634 -17.14 59.21 -5.81
C PRO A 634 -17.37 59.71 -7.25
N GLU A 635 -18.26 60.70 -7.43
CA GLU A 635 -18.70 61.15 -8.76
C GLU A 635 -17.57 61.68 -9.66
N ASN A 636 -16.52 62.27 -9.08
CA ASN A 636 -15.38 62.79 -9.83
C ASN A 636 -14.31 61.73 -10.16
N ILE A 637 -14.56 60.44 -9.87
CA ILE A 637 -13.60 59.35 -10.12
C ILE A 637 -14.12 58.48 -11.26
N LEU A 638 -13.31 58.33 -12.31
CA LEU A 638 -13.68 57.58 -13.52
C LEU A 638 -13.05 56.19 -13.58
N SER A 639 -11.91 56.00 -12.93
CA SER A 639 -11.17 54.75 -13.02
C SER A 639 -10.25 54.50 -11.83
N VAL A 640 -9.98 53.23 -11.58
CA VAL A 640 -9.03 52.75 -10.56
C VAL A 640 -8.10 51.74 -11.23
N GLY A 641 -6.79 51.99 -11.18
CA GLY A 641 -5.80 51.04 -11.69
C GLY A 641 -5.60 49.86 -10.76
N PHE A 642 -5.44 48.65 -11.31
CA PHE A 642 -5.14 47.47 -10.51
C PHE A 642 -3.75 47.59 -9.85
N ASN A 643 -3.58 46.91 -8.72
CA ASN A 643 -2.34 46.92 -7.95
C ASN A 643 -1.16 46.36 -8.73
N ILE A 644 0.01 47.00 -8.59
CA ILE A 644 1.31 46.41 -8.96
C ILE A 644 1.91 45.70 -7.74
N SER A 645 2.92 44.87 -7.95
CA SER A 645 3.64 44.25 -6.83
C SER A 645 4.24 45.31 -5.90
N LYS A 646 4.03 45.15 -4.59
CA LYS A 646 4.52 46.06 -3.54
C LYS A 646 5.31 45.30 -2.49
N ARG A 647 6.38 45.92 -1.99
CA ARG A 647 7.18 45.36 -0.88
C ARG A 647 6.40 45.33 0.43
N SER A 648 5.63 46.40 0.68
CA SER A 648 4.75 46.47 1.85
C SER A 648 3.52 45.59 1.65
N SER A 649 3.08 44.93 2.73
CA SER A 649 1.79 44.25 2.80
C SER A 649 0.66 45.16 3.29
N CYS A 650 0.95 46.42 3.62
CA CYS A 650 -0.05 47.37 4.11
C CYS A 650 -0.90 47.91 2.95
N PHE A 651 -2.16 48.24 3.27
CA PHE A 651 -3.05 48.96 2.36
C PHE A 651 -2.43 50.29 1.91
N ASN A 652 -2.38 50.52 0.60
CA ASN A 652 -1.91 51.79 0.05
C ASN A 652 -3.10 52.71 -0.23
N PRO A 653 -3.23 53.87 0.43
CA PRO A 653 -4.33 54.78 0.17
C PRO A 653 -4.44 55.14 -1.31
N TYR A 654 -5.67 55.08 -1.84
CA TYR A 654 -5.95 55.49 -3.21
C TYR A 654 -5.66 56.98 -3.40
N ARG A 655 -4.88 57.32 -4.43
CA ARG A 655 -4.49 58.69 -4.78
C ARG A 655 -4.55 58.94 -6.28
N GLY A 656 -4.58 60.21 -6.67
CA GLY A 656 -4.44 60.64 -8.06
C GLY A 656 -5.20 61.93 -8.35
N GLU A 657 -4.55 63.08 -8.38
CA GLU A 657 -5.15 64.40 -8.67
C GLU A 657 -5.79 64.48 -10.07
N PRO A 658 -6.65 65.47 -10.36
CA PRO A 658 -7.31 65.57 -11.66
C PRO A 658 -6.36 65.54 -12.84
N GLY A 659 -6.49 64.52 -13.69
CA GLY A 659 -5.60 64.28 -14.84
C GLY A 659 -4.15 63.92 -14.50
N GLU A 660 -3.80 63.65 -13.23
CA GLU A 660 -2.46 63.18 -12.81
C GLU A 660 -2.16 61.84 -13.48
N PHE A 661 -3.06 60.87 -13.31
CA PHE A 661 -2.96 59.56 -13.94
C PHE A 661 -3.91 59.45 -15.14
N ALA A 662 -3.44 58.80 -16.20
CA ALA A 662 -4.34 58.24 -17.20
C ALA A 662 -5.06 57.01 -16.62
N ALA A 663 -6.24 56.73 -17.13
CA ALA A 663 -6.91 55.45 -16.89
C ALA A 663 -5.96 54.30 -17.23
N GLU A 664 -5.87 53.30 -16.36
CA GLU A 664 -4.95 52.17 -16.58
C GLU A 664 -5.42 51.35 -17.78
N VAL A 665 -4.50 51.14 -18.72
CA VAL A 665 -4.79 50.44 -19.96
C VAL A 665 -4.55 48.95 -19.86
N ARG A 666 -3.54 48.54 -19.08
CA ARG A 666 -3.13 47.14 -18.99
C ARG A 666 -4.00 46.34 -18.05
N PHE A 667 -4.43 46.97 -16.95
CA PHE A 667 -5.34 46.39 -15.99
C PHE A 667 -6.00 47.43 -15.07
N GLY A 668 -7.28 47.73 -15.28
CA GLY A 668 -7.99 48.73 -14.47
C GLY A 668 -9.51 48.63 -14.54
N LEU A 669 -10.16 49.14 -13.49
CA LEU A 669 -11.61 49.28 -13.38
C LEU A 669 -12.03 50.66 -13.91
N LEU A 670 -13.08 50.70 -14.73
CA LEU A 670 -13.65 51.92 -15.32
C LEU A 670 -15.14 52.02 -14.98
N ASP A 671 -15.66 53.21 -14.65
CA ASP A 671 -17.11 53.49 -14.64
C ASP A 671 -17.53 54.01 -16.01
N LEU A 672 -18.14 53.14 -16.83
CA LEU A 672 -18.54 53.47 -18.18
C LEU A 672 -19.70 54.46 -18.21
N ARG A 673 -20.57 54.50 -17.19
CA ARG A 673 -21.66 55.49 -17.14
C ARG A 673 -21.08 56.89 -16.99
N LYS A 674 -20.12 57.06 -16.07
CA LYS A 674 -19.47 58.36 -15.84
C LYS A 674 -18.67 58.78 -17.07
N ILE A 675 -17.94 57.86 -17.72
CA ILE A 675 -17.20 58.15 -18.95
C ILE A 675 -18.16 58.55 -20.08
N HIS A 676 -19.26 57.82 -20.30
CA HIS A 676 -20.23 58.14 -21.36
C HIS A 676 -20.88 59.51 -21.17
N ARG A 677 -21.13 59.96 -19.93
CA ARG A 677 -21.63 61.33 -19.65
C ARG A 677 -20.65 62.43 -20.05
N LEU A 678 -19.37 62.11 -20.21
CA LEU A 678 -18.33 63.08 -20.61
C LEU A 678 -18.12 63.16 -22.11
N LEU A 679 -18.63 62.19 -22.86
CA LEU A 679 -18.52 62.13 -24.31
C LEU A 679 -19.41 63.20 -24.97
N PRO A 680 -19.02 63.73 -26.15
CA PRO A 680 -17.74 63.49 -26.81
C PRO A 680 -16.55 64.21 -26.12
N ILE A 681 -15.36 63.62 -26.22
CA ILE A 681 -14.10 64.17 -25.68
C ILE A 681 -13.14 64.58 -26.80
N LYS A 682 -12.25 65.55 -26.54
CA LYS A 682 -11.34 66.05 -27.58
C LYS A 682 -10.23 65.05 -27.90
N ASN A 683 -10.03 64.75 -29.19
CA ASN A 683 -8.89 64.01 -29.70
C ASN A 683 -8.39 64.64 -31.01
N PRO A 684 -7.16 65.18 -31.07
CA PRO A 684 -6.68 65.88 -32.26
C PRO A 684 -6.52 64.93 -33.46
N ILE A 685 -6.83 65.44 -34.65
CA ILE A 685 -6.68 64.74 -35.93
C ILE A 685 -5.28 65.01 -36.50
N SER A 686 -4.65 63.97 -37.05
CA SER A 686 -3.38 64.01 -37.77
C SER A 686 -3.52 63.24 -39.07
N GLY A 687 -3.81 63.94 -40.18
CA GLY A 687 -4.17 63.32 -41.45
C GLY A 687 -5.56 62.67 -41.38
N ASN A 688 -5.68 61.39 -41.73
CA ASN A 688 -6.91 60.61 -41.59
C ASN A 688 -7.00 59.81 -40.27
N LYS A 689 -6.12 60.09 -39.30
CA LYS A 689 -5.98 59.37 -38.02
C LYS A 689 -6.21 60.30 -36.84
N LEU A 690 -6.77 59.76 -35.76
CA LEU A 690 -6.72 60.40 -34.45
C LEU A 690 -5.32 60.22 -33.83
N SER A 691 -4.84 61.25 -33.13
CA SER A 691 -3.46 61.31 -32.62
C SER A 691 -3.30 60.69 -31.23
N LEU A 692 -4.29 60.85 -30.34
CA LEU A 692 -4.24 60.34 -28.98
C LEU A 692 -4.95 58.99 -28.86
N THR A 693 -4.43 58.14 -27.99
CA THR A 693 -5.15 56.96 -27.49
C THR A 693 -6.33 57.38 -26.61
N TRP A 694 -7.34 56.51 -26.46
CA TRP A 694 -8.57 56.84 -25.70
C TRP A 694 -8.29 57.29 -24.27
N HIS A 695 -7.34 56.65 -23.57
CA HIS A 695 -7.01 56.95 -22.19
C HIS A 695 -6.25 58.27 -22.04
N ARG A 696 -5.50 58.70 -23.06
CA ARG A 696 -4.83 60.01 -23.07
C ARG A 696 -5.80 61.13 -23.43
N ALA A 697 -6.70 60.91 -24.39
CA ALA A 697 -7.80 61.83 -24.66
C ALA A 697 -8.70 62.02 -23.40
N LEU A 698 -8.99 60.91 -22.71
CA LEU A 698 -9.73 60.92 -21.45
C LEU A 698 -8.94 61.64 -20.35
N GLN A 699 -7.62 61.41 -20.23
CA GLN A 699 -6.76 62.10 -19.25
C GLN A 699 -6.76 63.62 -19.44
N ASN A 700 -6.71 64.10 -20.68
CA ASN A 700 -6.78 65.54 -20.96
C ASN A 700 -8.14 66.10 -20.51
N THR A 701 -9.24 65.41 -20.85
CA THR A 701 -10.58 65.79 -20.38
C THR A 701 -10.69 65.76 -18.85
N MET A 702 -10.08 64.77 -18.20
CA MET A 702 -10.05 64.65 -16.74
C MET A 702 -9.40 65.88 -16.09
N ARG A 703 -8.28 66.34 -16.64
CA ARG A 703 -7.60 67.56 -16.18
C ARG A 703 -8.46 68.80 -16.34
N GLU A 704 -9.15 68.94 -17.47
CA GLU A 704 -10.02 70.09 -17.77
C GLU A 704 -11.29 70.13 -16.91
N LYS A 705 -11.91 68.97 -16.66
CA LYS A 705 -13.23 68.85 -16.02
C LYS A 705 -13.19 68.41 -14.55
N GLY A 706 -12.01 68.29 -13.95
CA GLY A 706 -11.86 67.96 -12.52
C GLY A 706 -12.08 66.48 -12.16
N TYR A 707 -11.96 65.58 -13.13
CA TYR A 707 -12.11 64.13 -12.91
C TYR A 707 -10.76 63.44 -12.64
N ARG A 708 -10.79 62.29 -11.99
CA ARG A 708 -9.62 61.59 -11.44
C ARG A 708 -9.57 60.13 -11.88
N ALA A 709 -8.35 59.62 -12.02
CA ALA A 709 -8.03 58.20 -12.06
C ALA A 709 -7.16 57.88 -10.85
N LEU A 710 -7.47 56.81 -10.12
CA LEU A 710 -6.79 56.47 -8.87
C LEU A 710 -5.79 55.33 -9.02
N ARG A 711 -4.79 55.34 -8.13
CA ARG A 711 -3.82 54.26 -7.89
C ARG A 711 -3.69 54.03 -6.39
N GLY A 712 -3.56 52.78 -5.97
CA GLY A 712 -3.54 52.36 -4.56
C GLY A 712 -4.34 51.07 -4.42
N GLY A 713 -4.55 50.65 -3.18
CA GLY A 713 -5.27 49.44 -2.82
C GLY A 713 -4.45 48.49 -1.94
N ASP A 714 -5.08 47.38 -1.57
CA ASP A 714 -4.45 46.30 -0.82
C ASP A 714 -3.52 45.47 -1.72
N PRO A 715 -2.22 45.37 -1.41
CA PRO A 715 -1.24 44.67 -2.23
C PRO A 715 -1.34 43.13 -2.15
N SER A 716 -2.38 42.58 -1.53
CA SER A 716 -2.67 41.15 -1.49
C SER A 716 -3.01 40.54 -2.86
N SER A 717 -3.36 41.39 -3.82
CA SER A 717 -3.52 41.06 -5.24
C SER A 717 -2.70 42.05 -6.06
N PHE A 718 -2.09 41.59 -7.15
CA PHE A 718 -1.29 42.44 -8.02
C PHE A 718 -1.17 41.87 -9.43
N TYR A 719 -0.68 42.68 -10.38
CA TYR A 719 -0.29 42.21 -11.70
C TYR A 719 1.16 42.56 -12.05
N VAL A 720 1.70 41.78 -12.99
CA VAL A 720 3.01 41.95 -13.61
C VAL A 720 2.82 41.80 -15.12
N HIS A 721 3.44 42.65 -15.91
CA HIS A 721 3.36 42.66 -17.37
C HIS A 721 4.70 42.22 -17.99
N PRO A 722 4.77 41.08 -18.69
CA PRO A 722 5.95 40.69 -19.44
C PRO A 722 6.16 41.58 -20.67
N LYS A 723 7.32 42.24 -20.77
CA LYS A 723 7.69 42.98 -21.97
C LYS A 723 7.78 42.04 -23.17
N ASN A 724 7.42 42.55 -24.35
CA ASN A 724 7.41 41.80 -25.61
C ASN A 724 8.74 41.12 -25.93
N GLU A 725 9.87 41.78 -25.68
CA GLU A 725 11.22 41.25 -25.91
C GLU A 725 11.59 40.09 -24.97
N HIS A 726 10.91 39.95 -23.82
CA HIS A 726 11.17 38.90 -22.84
C HIS A 726 10.24 37.68 -22.97
N LYS A 727 9.20 37.75 -23.82
CA LYS A 727 8.17 36.70 -23.91
C LYS A 727 8.70 35.34 -24.40
N CYS A 728 9.88 35.30 -25.03
CA CYS A 728 10.54 34.07 -25.47
C CYS A 728 11.47 33.44 -24.42
N LEU A 729 11.70 34.11 -23.29
CA LEU A 729 12.62 33.64 -22.26
C LEU A 729 12.04 32.41 -21.52
N PRO A 730 12.82 31.32 -21.34
CA PRO A 730 12.33 30.11 -20.67
C PRO A 730 11.95 30.34 -19.20
N GLU A 731 12.56 31.33 -18.54
CA GLU A 731 12.30 31.72 -17.15
C GLU A 731 10.86 32.22 -16.94
N LEU A 732 10.19 32.68 -18.00
CA LEU A 732 8.82 33.19 -17.93
C LEU A 732 7.84 32.13 -17.42
N GLY A 733 8.07 30.85 -17.71
CA GLY A 733 7.24 29.75 -17.19
C GLY A 733 7.29 29.65 -15.67
N ILE A 734 8.50 29.74 -15.10
CA ILE A 734 8.74 29.72 -13.65
C ILE A 734 8.16 30.98 -13.01
N ALA A 735 8.38 32.16 -13.63
CA ALA A 735 7.84 33.41 -13.14
C ALA A 735 6.30 33.41 -13.15
N LYS A 736 5.66 32.91 -14.21
CA LYS A 736 4.19 32.77 -14.29
C LYS A 736 3.65 31.88 -13.17
N ASP A 737 4.29 30.73 -12.90
CA ASP A 737 3.89 29.87 -11.79
C ASP A 737 4.05 30.59 -10.44
N LEU A 738 5.22 31.16 -10.15
CA LEU A 738 5.45 31.86 -8.88
C LEU A 738 4.51 33.06 -8.69
N ILE A 739 4.33 33.91 -9.70
CA ILE A 739 3.40 35.05 -9.64
C ILE A 739 1.98 34.57 -9.33
N SER A 740 1.52 33.51 -10.01
CA SER A 740 0.19 32.95 -9.78
C SER A 740 0.02 32.26 -8.41
N GLN A 741 1.11 32.03 -7.66
CA GLN A 741 1.11 31.66 -6.24
C GLN A 741 1.16 32.88 -5.31
N GLY A 742 1.17 34.10 -5.84
CA GLY A 742 1.39 35.33 -5.07
C GLY A 742 2.83 35.49 -4.60
N ARG A 743 3.80 34.97 -5.36
CA ARG A 743 5.22 34.98 -5.01
C ARG A 743 6.05 35.70 -6.06
N GLU A 744 6.96 36.52 -5.59
CA GLU A 744 7.87 37.28 -6.42
C GLU A 744 9.18 37.56 -5.66
N PRO A 745 10.31 37.69 -6.38
CA PRO A 745 11.59 38.06 -5.78
C PRO A 745 11.64 39.56 -5.43
N ASP A 746 12.56 39.93 -4.54
CA ASP A 746 12.74 41.30 -4.04
C ASP A 746 12.87 42.37 -5.13
N LYS A 747 13.54 42.03 -6.25
CA LYS A 747 13.76 42.96 -7.35
C LYS A 747 12.49 43.26 -8.15
N GLN A 748 11.45 42.42 -8.05
CA GLN A 748 10.17 42.63 -8.76
C GLN A 748 9.26 43.66 -8.06
N TYR A 749 9.47 43.93 -6.77
CA TYR A 749 8.67 44.91 -6.04
C TYR A 749 8.74 46.31 -6.65
N GLU A 750 7.62 47.02 -6.64
CA GLU A 750 7.43 48.36 -7.23
C GLU A 750 7.53 48.42 -8.77
N GLN A 751 7.68 47.27 -9.42
CA GLN A 751 7.79 47.17 -10.87
C GLN A 751 6.53 46.56 -11.46
N PHE A 752 5.96 47.25 -12.45
CA PHE A 752 4.83 46.72 -13.21
C PHE A 752 5.30 45.82 -14.35
N ASP A 753 6.48 46.04 -14.91
CA ASP A 753 7.07 45.15 -15.91
C ASP A 753 7.81 43.98 -15.23
N TRP A 754 7.75 42.81 -15.85
CA TRP A 754 8.50 41.63 -15.40
C TRP A 754 10.01 41.85 -15.53
N ILE A 755 10.77 41.50 -14.49
CA ILE A 755 12.23 41.52 -14.46
C ILE A 755 12.77 40.07 -14.54
N PRO A 756 13.32 39.64 -15.68
CA PRO A 756 13.86 38.28 -15.85
C PRO A 756 15.04 37.97 -14.91
N GLU A 757 15.94 38.93 -14.70
CA GLU A 757 17.18 38.77 -13.92
C GLU A 757 16.95 38.87 -12.40
N ALA A 758 15.69 38.78 -11.97
CA ALA A 758 15.29 38.89 -10.57
C ALA A 758 15.51 37.60 -9.74
N ASN A 759 16.14 36.57 -10.31
CA ASN A 759 16.39 35.27 -9.66
C ASN A 759 15.08 34.54 -9.27
N TRP A 760 14.22 34.31 -10.26
CA TRP A 760 12.98 33.55 -10.10
C TRP A 760 13.29 32.07 -9.85
N LYS A 761 13.07 31.61 -8.62
CA LYS A 761 13.31 30.22 -8.21
C LYS A 761 12.29 29.73 -7.20
N TYR A 762 12.07 28.42 -7.22
CA TYR A 762 11.25 27.74 -6.22
C TYR A 762 11.96 27.68 -4.87
N ASP A 763 11.20 27.57 -3.78
CA ASP A 763 11.80 27.35 -2.45
C ASP A 763 12.46 25.99 -2.38
N HIS A 764 13.62 25.96 -1.74
CA HIS A 764 14.35 24.75 -1.45
C HIS A 764 13.78 24.05 -0.21
N ARG A 765 13.92 22.72 -0.16
CA ARG A 765 13.54 21.87 0.99
C ARG A 765 14.78 21.29 1.67
N ASN A 766 14.75 21.30 3.00
CA ASN A 766 15.88 20.92 3.87
C ASN A 766 15.48 19.95 5.00
N GLU A 767 14.24 19.49 5.00
CA GLU A 767 13.71 18.62 6.04
C GLU A 767 14.36 17.24 5.96
N PRO A 768 14.42 16.50 7.08
CA PRO A 768 14.99 15.15 7.08
C PRO A 768 14.13 14.19 6.24
N VAL A 769 12.82 14.44 6.12
CA VAL A 769 11.92 13.74 5.20
C VAL A 769 11.22 14.74 4.29
N VAL A 770 11.20 14.49 2.98
CA VAL A 770 10.43 15.25 2.00
C VAL A 770 9.52 14.32 1.22
N PHE A 771 8.21 14.59 1.25
CA PHE A 771 7.25 13.88 0.43
C PHE A 771 7.18 14.46 -0.98
N LEU A 772 7.43 13.62 -1.99
CA LEU A 772 7.30 13.97 -3.40
C LEU A 772 5.92 13.55 -3.92
N LEU A 773 5.05 14.54 -4.14
CA LEU A 773 3.68 14.38 -4.60
C LEU A 773 3.58 14.77 -6.07
N LYS A 774 3.67 13.79 -6.96
CA LYS A 774 3.58 14.01 -8.42
C LYS A 774 2.22 13.61 -8.98
N GLY A 775 1.72 14.37 -9.94
CA GLY A 775 0.44 14.08 -10.59
C GLY A 775 0.15 14.99 -11.77
N ARG A 776 -0.91 14.62 -12.50
CA ARG A 776 -1.48 15.39 -13.60
C ARG A 776 -2.97 15.07 -13.67
N HIS A 777 -3.80 16.10 -13.72
CA HIS A 777 -5.25 16.06 -13.63
C HIS A 777 -5.75 15.20 -12.45
N THR A 778 -5.05 15.27 -11.33
CA THR A 778 -5.43 14.53 -10.12
C THR A 778 -6.76 15.03 -9.59
N ASN A 779 -7.71 14.13 -9.36
CA ASN A 779 -8.98 14.52 -8.75
C ASN A 779 -8.76 15.19 -7.38
N HIS A 780 -9.35 16.36 -7.15
CA HIS A 780 -9.14 17.16 -5.94
C HIS A 780 -9.51 16.42 -4.65
N ALA A 781 -10.51 15.53 -4.66
CA ALA A 781 -10.85 14.73 -3.49
C ALA A 781 -9.75 13.72 -3.13
N LEU A 782 -9.09 13.14 -4.12
CA LEU A 782 -7.97 12.22 -3.92
C LEU A 782 -6.73 12.97 -3.43
N LEU A 783 -6.44 14.14 -4.02
CA LEU A 783 -5.37 15.02 -3.53
C LEU A 783 -5.64 15.46 -2.08
N GLN A 784 -6.87 15.86 -1.74
CA GLN A 784 -7.23 16.21 -0.38
C GLN A 784 -7.06 15.03 0.59
N ARG A 785 -7.40 13.80 0.16
CA ARG A 785 -7.16 12.57 0.94
C ARG A 785 -5.67 12.33 1.17
N CYS A 786 -4.85 12.51 0.14
CA CYS A 786 -3.39 12.43 0.21
C CYS A 786 -2.84 13.44 1.24
N LEU A 787 -3.19 14.72 1.09
CA LEU A 787 -2.78 15.80 2.00
C LEU A 787 -3.26 15.59 3.44
N ASN A 788 -4.51 15.13 3.64
CA ASN A 788 -5.02 14.80 4.98
C ASN A 788 -4.22 13.67 5.65
N SER A 789 -3.73 12.69 4.88
CA SER A 789 -2.87 11.63 5.45
C SER A 789 -1.52 12.15 5.94
N LEU A 790 -1.01 13.24 5.35
CA LEU A 790 0.18 13.96 5.81
C LEU A 790 -0.12 14.82 7.04
N ARG A 791 -1.24 15.55 7.06
CA ARG A 791 -1.69 16.31 8.25
C ARG A 791 -1.85 15.42 9.48
N ASN A 792 -2.30 14.18 9.27
CA ASN A 792 -2.52 13.23 10.33
C ASN A 792 -1.24 12.59 10.89
N GLN A 793 -0.05 12.82 10.31
CA GLN A 793 1.19 12.29 10.88
C GLN A 793 1.47 12.93 12.25
N LYS A 794 1.85 12.11 13.23
CA LYS A 794 2.19 12.57 14.58
C LYS A 794 3.45 13.43 14.57
N ASN A 795 4.44 13.00 13.79
CA ASN A 795 5.65 13.77 13.55
C ASN A 795 5.47 14.62 12.29
N GLN A 796 5.62 15.92 12.50
CA GLN A 796 5.39 16.97 11.52
C GLN A 796 6.71 17.52 10.94
N ASP A 797 7.85 16.91 11.24
CA ASP A 797 9.18 17.25 10.73
C ASP A 797 9.40 16.67 9.32
N PHE A 798 8.62 17.18 8.37
CA PHE A 798 8.71 16.82 6.96
C PHE A 798 8.38 18.01 6.05
N GLY A 799 8.92 17.98 4.83
CA GLY A 799 8.58 18.87 3.73
C GLY A 799 7.72 18.19 2.66
N ILE A 800 7.15 18.99 1.77
CA ILE A 800 6.35 18.53 0.62
C ILE A 800 6.86 19.21 -0.64
N ILE A 801 7.01 18.44 -1.71
CA ILE A 801 7.12 18.95 -3.08
C ILE A 801 5.88 18.49 -3.83
N LEU A 802 4.97 19.42 -4.13
CA LEU A 802 3.74 19.14 -4.87
C LEU A 802 3.95 19.56 -6.33
N LEU A 803 3.98 18.58 -7.22
CA LEU A 803 4.30 18.74 -8.64
C LEU A 803 3.08 18.42 -9.52
N ASP A 804 2.60 19.44 -10.22
CA ASP A 804 1.56 19.33 -11.24
C ASP A 804 2.18 19.41 -12.65
N ASP A 805 2.12 18.31 -13.40
CA ASP A 805 2.71 18.21 -14.75
C ASP A 805 1.75 18.74 -15.83
N ALA A 806 1.43 20.03 -15.76
CA ALA A 806 0.59 20.77 -16.69
C ALA A 806 -0.87 20.30 -16.73
N SER A 807 -1.54 20.38 -15.58
CA SER A 807 -3.00 20.20 -15.52
C SER A 807 -3.79 21.43 -15.96
N GLY A 808 -3.13 22.59 -16.06
CA GLY A 808 -3.71 23.87 -16.46
C GLY A 808 -4.25 24.70 -15.28
N PRO A 809 -4.32 26.04 -15.42
CA PRO A 809 -4.77 26.95 -14.36
C PRO A 809 -6.19 26.64 -13.87
N SER A 810 -7.10 26.27 -14.78
CA SER A 810 -8.48 25.89 -14.47
C SER A 810 -8.59 24.73 -13.47
N HIS A 811 -7.59 23.84 -13.43
CA HIS A 811 -7.53 22.71 -12.51
C HIS A 811 -6.77 23.03 -11.22
N ASN A 812 -5.58 23.64 -11.32
CA ASN A 812 -4.62 23.69 -10.21
C ASN A 812 -4.61 25.02 -9.42
N TRP A 813 -5.43 26.01 -9.79
CA TRP A 813 -5.50 27.30 -9.08
C TRP A 813 -5.80 27.18 -7.58
N SER A 814 -6.59 26.16 -7.20
CA SER A 814 -7.07 25.96 -5.83
C SER A 814 -6.08 25.20 -4.94
N TYR A 815 -4.94 24.73 -5.47
CA TYR A 815 -3.98 23.95 -4.69
C TYR A 815 -3.48 24.67 -3.43
N PRO A 816 -3.16 25.98 -3.44
CA PRO A 816 -2.85 26.73 -2.22
C PRO A 816 -3.93 26.63 -1.14
N LEU A 817 -5.21 26.68 -1.53
CA LEU A 817 -6.35 26.55 -0.62
C LEU A 817 -6.47 25.13 -0.05
N LEU A 818 -6.25 24.10 -0.88
CA LEU A 818 -6.25 22.70 -0.43
C LEU A 818 -5.08 22.36 0.49
N LEU A 819 -3.93 23.03 0.33
CA LEU A 819 -2.74 22.87 1.17
C LEU A 819 -2.97 23.44 2.57
N GLY A 820 -3.64 24.59 2.71
CA GLY A 820 -3.90 25.20 4.02
C GLY A 820 -2.62 25.32 4.86
N GLU A 821 -2.63 24.76 6.07
CA GLU A 821 -1.46 24.74 6.97
C GLU A 821 -0.21 24.05 6.39
N LEU A 822 -0.36 23.16 5.40
CA LEU A 822 0.76 22.50 4.73
C LEU A 822 1.46 23.43 3.73
N GLN A 823 0.88 24.58 3.37
CA GLN A 823 1.44 25.48 2.37
C GLN A 823 2.84 25.95 2.75
N ILE A 824 3.08 26.28 4.02
CA ILE A 824 4.41 26.70 4.51
C ILE A 824 5.46 25.57 4.39
N LYS A 825 5.00 24.33 4.36
CA LYS A 825 5.85 23.14 4.19
C LYS A 825 5.92 22.66 2.74
N THR A 826 5.35 23.40 1.79
CA THR A 826 5.21 22.93 0.42
C THR A 826 5.96 23.81 -0.56
N THR A 827 6.82 23.20 -1.36
CA THR A 827 7.24 23.77 -2.64
C THR A 827 6.24 23.31 -3.70
N LEU A 828 5.37 24.22 -4.15
CA LEU A 828 4.39 23.95 -5.22
C LEU A 828 5.01 24.30 -6.57
N ILE A 829 4.99 23.34 -7.50
CA ILE A 829 5.48 23.50 -8.86
C ILE A 829 4.37 23.10 -9.83
N ARG A 830 3.95 24.04 -10.67
CA ARG A 830 2.94 23.81 -11.71
C ARG A 830 3.54 24.10 -13.07
N ARG A 831 3.77 23.05 -13.84
CA ARG A 831 4.30 23.17 -15.20
C ARG A 831 3.26 23.79 -16.12
N SER A 832 3.69 24.61 -17.08
CA SER A 832 2.84 25.10 -18.17
C SER A 832 2.72 24.08 -19.30
N VAL A 833 3.76 23.27 -19.51
CA VAL A 833 3.82 22.25 -20.57
C VAL A 833 4.22 20.92 -19.91
N PRO A 834 3.61 19.78 -20.30
CA PRO A 834 3.98 18.49 -19.74
C PRO A 834 5.43 18.15 -20.09
N VAL A 835 6.24 17.87 -19.07
CA VAL A 835 7.64 17.43 -19.23
C VAL A 835 7.84 15.95 -18.93
N GLY A 836 6.83 15.31 -18.34
CA GLY A 836 6.86 13.89 -17.99
C GLY A 836 7.40 13.61 -16.59
N ARG A 837 7.34 12.34 -16.20
CA ARG A 837 7.59 11.94 -14.80
C ARG A 837 9.05 12.14 -14.37
N MET A 838 10.01 11.67 -15.17
CA MET A 838 11.43 11.71 -14.77
C MET A 838 12.03 13.11 -14.71
N PRO A 839 11.77 14.03 -15.65
CA PRO A 839 12.19 15.42 -15.49
C PRO A 839 11.65 16.08 -14.22
N ASN A 840 10.42 15.74 -13.82
CA ASN A 840 9.85 16.21 -12.55
C ASN A 840 10.51 15.55 -11.32
N PHE A 841 10.96 14.29 -11.40
CA PHE A 841 11.82 13.69 -10.36
C PHE A 841 13.15 14.44 -10.23
N LEU A 842 13.83 14.70 -11.35
CA LEU A 842 15.12 15.40 -11.35
C LEU A 842 14.99 16.81 -10.74
N MET A 843 13.96 17.56 -11.14
CA MET A 843 13.62 18.86 -10.55
C MET A 843 13.45 18.76 -9.02
N ALA A 844 12.62 17.83 -8.55
CA ALA A 844 12.35 17.70 -7.12
C ALA A 844 13.60 17.30 -6.31
N VAL A 845 14.34 16.30 -6.79
CA VAL A 845 15.43 15.69 -6.04
C VAL A 845 16.73 16.50 -6.14
N LYS A 846 17.10 16.95 -7.34
CA LYS A 846 18.39 17.62 -7.59
C LYS A 846 18.34 19.13 -7.35
N GLU A 847 17.22 19.80 -7.68
CA GLU A 847 17.15 21.26 -7.63
C GLU A 847 16.46 21.77 -6.36
N VAL A 848 15.35 21.14 -5.96
CA VAL A 848 14.53 21.61 -4.82
C VAL A 848 15.04 21.07 -3.49
N CYS A 849 15.25 19.75 -3.36
CA CYS A 849 15.88 19.16 -2.18
C CYS A 849 17.38 19.50 -2.14
N GLN A 850 17.89 19.95 -0.99
CA GLN A 850 19.30 20.39 -0.89
C GLN A 850 20.20 19.39 -0.16
N ARG A 851 19.72 18.85 0.96
CA ARG A 851 20.52 18.01 1.85
C ARG A 851 20.66 16.58 1.30
N PRO A 852 21.89 16.06 1.10
CA PRO A 852 22.10 14.70 0.59
C PRO A 852 21.44 13.60 1.44
N GLU A 853 21.37 13.81 2.75
CA GLU A 853 20.78 12.90 3.72
C GLU A 853 19.24 12.95 3.76
N THR A 854 18.57 13.92 3.12
CA THR A 854 17.10 13.96 3.13
C THR A 854 16.52 12.67 2.54
N LEU A 855 15.61 12.04 3.28
CA LEU A 855 14.78 10.96 2.78
C LEU A 855 13.68 11.53 1.88
N ILE A 856 13.59 11.03 0.66
CA ILE A 856 12.57 11.39 -0.31
C ILE A 856 11.54 10.26 -0.35
N ALA A 857 10.33 10.53 0.14
CA ALA A 857 9.23 9.59 0.17
C ALA A 857 8.26 9.87 -0.99
N VAL A 858 8.15 8.93 -1.94
CA VAL A 858 7.28 9.10 -3.11
C VAL A 858 5.85 8.70 -2.76
N LEU A 859 4.96 9.69 -2.66
CA LEU A 859 3.54 9.52 -2.39
C LEU A 859 2.74 10.06 -3.58
N ASP A 860 2.18 9.18 -4.39
CA ASP A 860 1.40 9.62 -5.55
C ASP A 860 0.16 10.41 -5.10
N GLN A 861 -0.21 11.46 -5.85
CA GLN A 861 -1.25 12.41 -5.41
C GLN A 861 -2.64 11.78 -5.26
N ASP A 862 -2.89 10.64 -5.89
CA ASP A 862 -4.12 9.88 -5.79
C ASP A 862 -4.08 8.76 -4.73
N ASP A 863 -2.96 8.56 -4.06
CA ASP A 863 -2.76 7.59 -2.99
C ASP A 863 -2.72 8.28 -1.60
N CYS A 864 -2.64 7.50 -0.52
CA CYS A 864 -2.51 8.08 0.83
C CYS A 864 -1.80 7.16 1.83
N LEU A 865 -1.28 7.75 2.91
CA LEU A 865 -0.72 6.99 4.02
C LEU A 865 -1.83 6.40 4.92
N MET A 866 -1.66 5.14 5.31
CA MET A 866 -2.61 4.40 6.14
C MET A 866 -2.37 4.57 7.64
N GLN A 867 -1.14 4.87 8.04
CA GLN A 867 -0.69 5.03 9.42
C GLN A 867 -0.25 6.47 9.69
N ASN A 868 -0.30 6.90 10.96
CA ASN A 868 0.11 8.25 11.40
C ASN A 868 1.52 8.33 12.01
N THR A 869 2.31 7.27 11.88
CA THR A 869 3.67 7.14 12.43
C THR A 869 4.68 6.79 11.33
N VAL A 870 4.33 7.05 10.06
CA VAL A 870 5.19 6.72 8.93
C VAL A 870 6.47 7.55 9.01
N VAL A 871 6.37 8.86 9.29
CA VAL A 871 7.53 9.76 9.43
C VAL A 871 8.48 9.27 10.52
N ASP A 872 7.97 8.92 11.70
CA ASP A 872 8.77 8.37 12.80
C ASP A 872 9.50 7.08 12.38
N SER A 873 8.78 6.17 11.72
CA SER A 873 9.33 4.89 11.26
C SER A 873 10.44 5.07 10.23
N LEU A 874 10.32 6.07 9.34
CA LEU A 874 11.33 6.39 8.34
C LEU A 874 12.60 6.99 8.97
N LEU A 875 12.44 7.93 9.90
CA LEU A 875 13.55 8.54 10.63
C LEU A 875 14.29 7.51 11.50
N ASP A 876 13.58 6.61 12.16
CA ASP A 876 14.17 5.53 12.95
C ASP A 876 14.97 4.56 12.05
N ALA A 877 14.44 4.21 10.88
CA ALA A 877 15.16 3.38 9.91
C ALA A 877 16.42 4.07 9.39
N GLN A 878 16.33 5.35 9.02
CA GLN A 878 17.49 6.14 8.60
C GLN A 878 18.55 6.22 9.69
N LYS A 879 18.15 6.45 10.95
CA LYS A 879 19.07 6.47 12.09
C LYS A 879 19.80 5.13 12.28
N ASN A 880 19.16 4.02 11.88
CA ASN A 880 19.76 2.69 11.83
C ASN A 880 20.55 2.42 10.54
N GLY A 881 20.81 3.47 9.74
CA GLY A 881 21.65 3.44 8.56
C GLY A 881 20.93 3.08 7.27
N SER A 882 19.59 3.01 7.23
CA SER A 882 18.86 2.70 5.99
C SER A 882 18.91 3.87 5.00
N ASP A 883 19.33 3.60 3.77
CA ASP A 883 19.40 4.56 2.66
C ASP A 883 18.35 4.34 1.57
N LEU A 884 17.78 3.13 1.52
CA LEU A 884 16.59 2.74 0.75
C LEU A 884 15.60 2.04 1.68
N ILE A 885 14.38 2.58 1.80
CA ILE A 885 13.34 2.03 2.67
C ILE A 885 12.08 1.76 1.83
N GLN A 886 11.55 0.55 1.96
CA GLN A 886 10.23 0.20 1.46
C GLN A 886 9.33 -0.24 2.60
N MET A 887 8.06 0.16 2.53
CA MET A 887 7.04 -0.22 3.50
C MET A 887 5.82 -0.84 2.79
N PRO A 888 5.03 -1.71 3.44
CA PRO A 888 3.98 -2.46 2.76
C PRO A 888 2.81 -1.60 2.22
N MET A 889 2.51 -1.72 0.92
CA MET A 889 1.26 -1.23 0.34
C MET A 889 0.09 -2.20 0.46
N TYR A 890 -1.10 -1.63 0.61
CA TYR A 890 -2.39 -2.29 0.43
C TYR A 890 -2.99 -1.89 -0.91
N ARG A 891 -3.48 -2.88 -1.67
CA ARG A 891 -4.16 -2.68 -2.95
C ARG A 891 -5.60 -3.15 -2.84
N PRO A 892 -6.60 -2.25 -2.86
CA PRO A 892 -8.01 -2.65 -2.75
C PRO A 892 -8.47 -3.62 -3.84
N ASN A 893 -7.90 -3.52 -5.06
CA ASN A 893 -8.20 -4.43 -6.17
C ASN A 893 -7.47 -5.78 -6.10
N LYS A 894 -6.51 -5.94 -5.17
CA LYS A 894 -5.76 -7.18 -4.92
C LYS A 894 -5.47 -7.32 -3.42
N PRO A 895 -6.51 -7.42 -2.58
CA PRO A 895 -6.41 -7.15 -1.14
C PRO A 895 -5.59 -8.19 -0.37
N ILE A 896 -5.45 -9.40 -0.89
CA ILE A 896 -4.70 -10.50 -0.27
C ILE A 896 -3.23 -10.60 -0.72
N ASN A 897 -2.83 -9.83 -1.73
CA ASN A 897 -1.48 -9.85 -2.28
C ASN A 897 -0.52 -9.09 -1.36
N LEU A 898 0.69 -9.61 -1.22
CA LEU A 898 1.78 -8.96 -0.51
C LEU A 898 2.93 -8.70 -1.47
N TYR A 899 3.62 -7.59 -1.26
CA TYR A 899 4.64 -7.08 -2.18
C TYR A 899 5.97 -6.92 -1.45
N ARG A 900 6.48 -8.03 -0.90
CA ARG A 900 7.77 -8.03 -0.20
C ARG A 900 8.90 -7.93 -1.22
N PRO A 901 9.79 -6.93 -1.13
CA PRO A 901 10.92 -6.78 -2.02
C PRO A 901 12.04 -7.79 -1.73
N SER A 902 12.80 -8.16 -2.75
CA SER A 902 14.08 -8.85 -2.65
C SER A 902 15.17 -7.99 -3.31
N TYR A 903 16.19 -7.64 -2.54
CA TYR A 903 17.27 -6.73 -2.96
C TYR A 903 18.49 -7.45 -3.55
N LYS A 904 18.52 -8.80 -3.57
CA LYS A 904 19.72 -9.55 -3.95
C LYS A 904 20.05 -9.51 -5.44
N SER A 905 19.04 -9.79 -6.27
CA SER A 905 19.16 -9.79 -7.74
C SER A 905 17.83 -9.34 -8.35
N PRO A 906 17.39 -8.08 -8.10
CA PRO A 906 16.04 -7.65 -8.47
C PRO A 906 15.70 -7.87 -9.94
N ARG A 907 16.67 -7.77 -10.86
CA ARG A 907 16.45 -7.99 -12.30
C ARG A 907 16.11 -9.44 -12.66
N GLU A 908 16.77 -10.40 -12.02
CA GLU A 908 16.58 -11.83 -12.29
C GLU A 908 15.19 -12.32 -11.85
N GLU A 909 14.61 -11.65 -10.87
CA GLU A 909 13.27 -11.94 -10.33
C GLU A 909 12.20 -10.96 -10.86
N ALA A 910 12.33 -10.50 -12.11
CA ALA A 910 11.38 -9.60 -12.79
C ALA A 910 11.04 -8.32 -11.97
N GLY A 911 12.08 -7.72 -11.39
CA GLY A 911 11.99 -6.54 -10.53
C GLY A 911 11.70 -6.83 -9.06
N ALA A 912 11.51 -8.10 -8.66
CA ALA A 912 11.55 -8.55 -7.27
C ALA A 912 10.73 -7.73 -6.26
N ASN A 913 9.61 -7.12 -6.70
CA ASN A 913 8.81 -6.14 -5.95
C ASN A 913 9.55 -4.90 -5.41
N VAL A 914 10.77 -4.56 -5.88
CA VAL A 914 11.44 -3.32 -5.46
C VAL A 914 10.72 -2.05 -5.94
N TRP A 915 9.85 -2.20 -6.94
CA TRP A 915 8.93 -1.15 -7.44
C TRP A 915 7.73 -0.88 -6.50
N SER A 916 7.50 -1.71 -5.47
CA SER A 916 6.33 -1.58 -4.61
C SER A 916 6.36 -0.30 -3.75
N HIS A 917 5.17 0.28 -3.56
CA HIS A 917 4.96 1.45 -2.69
C HIS A 917 4.86 1.01 -1.22
N LEU A 918 5.17 1.83 -0.22
CA LEU A 918 5.78 3.18 -0.27
C LEU A 918 7.27 3.08 -0.61
N ARG A 919 7.76 3.98 -1.48
CA ARG A 919 9.16 4.05 -1.91
C ARG A 919 9.84 5.23 -1.24
N VAL A 920 10.91 4.99 -0.49
CA VAL A 920 11.69 6.03 0.19
C VAL A 920 13.18 5.79 -0.02
N PHE A 921 13.92 6.84 -0.34
CA PHE A 921 15.36 6.77 -0.58
C PHE A 921 16.02 8.07 -0.18
N THR A 922 17.31 8.05 0.18
CA THR A 922 18.07 9.28 0.39
C THR A 922 18.30 10.02 -0.94
N LYS A 923 18.35 11.36 -0.90
CA LYS A 923 18.77 12.17 -2.06
C LYS A 923 20.11 11.67 -2.61
N TYR A 924 21.07 11.41 -1.72
CA TYR A 924 22.39 10.90 -2.05
C TYR A 924 22.33 9.62 -2.88
N LEU A 925 21.52 8.62 -2.47
CA LEU A 925 21.36 7.36 -3.21
C LEU A 925 20.80 7.60 -4.63
N PHE A 926 19.81 8.48 -4.76
CA PHE A 926 19.24 8.81 -6.07
C PHE A 926 20.28 9.47 -7.00
N GLU A 927 21.13 10.35 -6.46
CA GLU A 927 22.15 11.07 -7.24
C GLU A 927 23.30 10.19 -7.72
N GLN A 928 23.52 9.03 -7.08
CA GLN A 928 24.47 8.03 -7.56
C GLN A 928 24.01 7.34 -8.84
N VAL A 929 22.70 7.32 -9.15
CA VAL A 929 22.20 6.76 -10.40
C VAL A 929 22.52 7.71 -11.55
N PRO A 930 23.29 7.28 -12.58
CA PRO A 930 23.64 8.16 -13.69
C PRO A 930 22.39 8.66 -14.42
N GLU A 931 22.31 9.95 -14.74
CA GLU A 931 21.10 10.52 -15.37
C GLU A 931 20.74 9.85 -16.70
N LYS A 932 21.75 9.43 -17.48
CA LYS A 932 21.58 8.66 -18.72
C LYS A 932 20.82 7.34 -18.50
N TYR A 933 20.81 6.81 -17.28
CA TYR A 933 20.10 5.59 -16.91
C TYR A 933 18.57 5.80 -16.90
N PHE A 934 18.12 7.04 -16.71
CA PHE A 934 16.70 7.39 -16.74
C PHE A 934 16.14 7.63 -18.16
N LYS A 935 16.99 7.50 -19.17
CA LYS A 935 16.63 7.62 -20.59
C LYS A 935 16.61 6.25 -21.26
N ARG A 936 15.80 6.12 -22.32
CA ARG A 936 15.70 4.93 -23.16
C ARG A 936 17.02 4.64 -23.87
N GLN A 937 17.11 3.50 -24.56
CA GLN A 937 18.32 3.09 -25.29
C GLN A 937 18.83 4.13 -26.31
N ASP A 938 17.94 4.97 -26.86
CA ASP A 938 18.31 6.08 -27.76
C ASP A 938 19.08 7.22 -27.05
N LYS A 939 19.12 7.22 -25.71
CA LYS A 939 19.75 8.21 -24.83
C LYS A 939 19.18 9.63 -24.94
N THR A 940 18.13 9.84 -25.72
CA THR A 940 17.49 11.14 -25.92
C THR A 940 16.12 11.20 -25.27
N THR A 941 15.42 10.07 -25.23
CA THR A 941 14.02 9.99 -24.82
C THR A 941 13.92 9.52 -23.37
N TRP A 942 13.13 10.22 -22.55
CA TRP A 942 12.83 9.77 -21.19
C TRP A 942 11.90 8.56 -21.21
N PHE A 943 12.00 7.70 -20.20
CA PHE A 943 10.91 6.76 -19.90
C PHE A 943 9.67 7.55 -19.44
N ASP A 944 8.57 7.39 -20.17
CA ASP A 944 7.31 8.12 -19.96
C ASP A 944 6.39 7.45 -18.91
N SER A 945 6.59 6.16 -18.66
CA SER A 945 5.86 5.35 -17.69
C SER A 945 6.83 4.48 -16.86
N VAL A 946 6.29 3.51 -16.09
CA VAL A 946 7.07 2.53 -15.29
C VAL A 946 8.18 3.11 -14.40
N THR A 947 8.00 4.36 -13.96
CA THR A 947 8.97 5.11 -13.16
C THR A 947 9.29 4.48 -11.80
N ASP A 948 8.39 3.65 -11.30
CA ASP A 948 8.58 2.80 -10.13
C ASP A 948 9.69 1.79 -10.31
N TYR A 949 9.71 1.06 -11.44
CA TYR A 949 10.84 0.20 -11.79
C TYR A 949 12.09 1.03 -12.08
N LEU A 950 11.95 2.08 -12.89
CA LEU A 950 13.06 2.89 -13.37
C LEU A 950 13.92 3.50 -12.25
N THR A 951 13.28 3.95 -11.18
CA THR A 951 13.96 4.56 -10.04
C THR A 951 14.44 3.49 -9.06
N MET A 952 13.57 2.54 -8.70
CA MET A 952 13.87 1.60 -7.62
C MET A 952 14.80 0.48 -8.02
N LEU A 953 14.80 0.01 -9.28
CA LEU A 953 15.73 -1.02 -9.74
C LEU A 953 17.19 -0.61 -9.53
N PRO A 954 17.71 0.47 -10.16
CA PRO A 954 19.11 0.85 -10.00
C PRO A 954 19.45 1.23 -8.56
N MET A 955 18.55 1.92 -7.83
CA MET A 955 18.78 2.25 -6.43
C MET A 955 18.86 1.02 -5.53
N ALA A 956 18.05 -0.02 -5.77
CA ALA A 956 18.13 -1.27 -5.01
C ALA A 956 19.44 -2.04 -5.23
N GLU A 957 20.11 -1.82 -6.37
CA GLU A 957 21.38 -2.46 -6.69
C GLU A 957 22.58 -1.78 -6.03
N ILE A 958 22.51 -0.46 -5.81
CA ILE A 958 23.61 0.34 -5.27
C ILE A 958 23.39 0.78 -3.81
N ALA A 959 22.20 0.55 -3.25
CA ALA A 959 21.90 0.86 -1.85
C ALA A 959 22.83 0.10 -0.90
N GLU A 960 23.35 0.80 0.10
CA GLU A 960 24.23 0.25 1.12
C GLU A 960 23.47 -0.59 2.16
N ASN A 961 22.26 -0.15 2.54
CA ASN A 961 21.45 -0.81 3.55
C ASN A 961 19.94 -0.77 3.21
N PRO A 962 19.52 -1.44 2.11
CA PRO A 962 18.13 -1.48 1.71
C PRO A 962 17.29 -2.26 2.73
N THR A 963 16.21 -1.63 3.21
CA THR A 963 15.40 -2.13 4.33
C THR A 963 13.93 -2.22 3.95
N PHE A 964 13.33 -3.40 4.16
CA PHE A 964 11.88 -3.58 4.12
C PHE A 964 11.29 -3.51 5.53
N LEU A 965 10.62 -2.40 5.84
CA LEU A 965 10.05 -2.12 7.16
C LEU A 965 8.57 -2.50 7.21
N ASP A 966 8.29 -3.75 7.60
CA ASP A 966 6.92 -4.26 7.73
C ASP A 966 6.38 -4.10 9.16
N THR A 967 5.67 -2.99 9.38
CA THR A 967 4.93 -2.69 10.61
C THR A 967 3.40 -2.76 10.38
N GLY A 968 2.96 -3.54 9.38
CA GLY A 968 1.60 -3.51 8.84
C GLY A 968 1.49 -2.63 7.58
N TYR A 969 0.28 -2.49 7.03
CA TYR A 969 0.09 -1.70 5.80
C TYR A 969 0.25 -0.20 6.10
N THR A 970 1.05 0.49 5.30
CA THR A 970 1.38 1.91 5.46
C THR A 970 0.92 2.76 4.29
N TYR A 971 0.68 2.15 3.12
CA TYR A 971 0.39 2.87 1.88
C TYR A 971 -0.87 2.32 1.20
N TRP A 972 -1.86 3.17 0.94
CA TRP A 972 -3.07 2.80 0.22
C TRP A 972 -2.92 3.12 -1.26
N HIS A 973 -2.81 2.09 -2.09
CA HIS A 973 -2.57 2.24 -3.52
C HIS A 973 -3.85 2.05 -4.36
N SER A 974 -4.38 3.15 -4.88
CA SER A 974 -5.59 3.27 -5.69
C SER A 974 -5.28 3.13 -7.19
N ARG A 975 -4.95 1.91 -7.65
CA ARG A 975 -4.70 1.67 -9.08
C ARG A 975 -6.01 1.58 -9.87
N LYS A 976 -6.20 2.48 -10.85
CA LYS A 976 -7.24 2.36 -11.89
C LYS A 976 -6.99 1.14 -12.77
N ASP A 977 -8.06 0.55 -13.29
CA ASP A 977 -7.95 -0.51 -14.29
C ASP A 977 -7.44 0.07 -15.60
N ARG A 978 -6.35 -0.51 -16.12
CA ARG A 978 -5.71 -0.11 -17.38
C ARG A 978 -6.26 -0.94 -18.52
N ASP A 979 -6.34 -0.33 -19.69
CA ASP A 979 -6.66 -1.05 -20.93
C ASP A 979 -5.53 -2.02 -21.33
N SER A 980 -5.75 -2.79 -22.40
CA SER A 980 -4.79 -3.79 -22.86
C SER A 980 -3.56 -3.19 -23.52
N GLU A 981 -3.70 -2.06 -24.21
CA GLU A 981 -2.62 -1.42 -24.97
C GLU A 981 -1.61 -0.76 -24.03
N GLU A 982 -2.07 -0.02 -23.02
CA GLU A 982 -1.23 0.56 -21.97
C GLU A 982 -0.41 -0.52 -21.26
N LYS A 983 -1.03 -1.65 -20.91
CA LYS A 983 -0.34 -2.77 -20.26
C LYS A 983 0.74 -3.37 -21.15
N GLN A 984 0.48 -3.51 -22.45
CA GLN A 984 1.45 -4.04 -23.40
C GLN A 984 2.65 -3.10 -23.53
N GLN A 985 2.40 -1.80 -23.66
CA GLN A 985 3.45 -0.79 -23.74
C GLN A 985 4.32 -0.76 -22.47
N GLU A 986 3.72 -0.81 -21.28
CA GLU A 986 4.47 -0.86 -20.02
C GLU A 986 5.32 -2.14 -19.90
N ASN A 987 4.81 -3.29 -20.34
CA ASN A 987 5.59 -4.53 -20.35
C ASN A 987 6.83 -4.40 -21.23
N LEU A 988 6.71 -3.79 -22.42
CA LEU A 988 7.86 -3.53 -23.30
C LEU A 988 8.90 -2.64 -22.62
N LEU A 989 8.46 -1.59 -21.91
CA LEU A 989 9.36 -0.69 -21.19
C LEU A 989 10.01 -1.37 -19.98
N ILE A 990 9.29 -2.25 -19.26
CA ILE A 990 9.85 -3.06 -18.18
C ILE A 990 10.87 -4.05 -18.73
N GLU A 991 10.59 -4.72 -19.85
CA GLU A 991 11.54 -5.61 -20.53
C GLU A 991 12.81 -4.86 -20.95
N GLU A 992 12.67 -3.67 -21.55
CA GLU A 992 13.79 -2.79 -21.88
C GLU A 992 14.61 -2.47 -20.62
N LEU A 993 13.97 -2.06 -19.53
CA LEU A 993 14.64 -1.72 -18.26
C LEU A 993 15.37 -2.90 -17.63
N LEU A 994 14.75 -4.07 -17.58
CA LEU A 994 15.34 -5.28 -17.02
C LEU A 994 16.55 -5.75 -17.86
N SER A 995 16.56 -5.46 -19.16
CA SER A 995 17.68 -5.76 -20.05
C SER A 995 18.87 -4.80 -19.93
N MET A 996 18.68 -3.62 -19.33
CA MET A 996 19.77 -2.66 -19.12
C MET A 996 20.82 -3.23 -18.15
N PRO A 997 22.10 -2.81 -18.26
CA PRO A 997 23.15 -3.24 -17.37
C PRO A 997 22.82 -2.96 -15.90
N SER A 998 23.08 -3.96 -15.04
CA SER A 998 22.96 -3.81 -13.59
C SER A 998 24.03 -2.87 -13.05
N LEU A 999 23.67 -2.06 -12.04
CA LEU A 999 24.62 -1.20 -11.34
C LEU A 999 25.34 -1.90 -10.17
N PHE A 1000 25.04 -3.17 -9.86
CA PHE A 1000 25.79 -3.95 -8.86
C PHE A 1000 27.30 -3.99 -9.14
N TYR A 1001 27.66 -3.98 -10.42
CA TYR A 1001 29.03 -4.17 -10.91
C TYR A 1001 29.63 -2.91 -11.53
N SER A 1002 29.00 -1.73 -11.37
CA SER A 1002 29.68 -0.47 -11.75
C SER A 1002 30.70 -0.11 -10.67
N ASP A 1003 31.79 -0.85 -10.72
CA ASP A 1003 33.16 -0.50 -10.36
C ASP A 1003 33.38 0.87 -9.68
N LYS A 1004 34.06 0.76 -8.54
CA LYS A 1004 35.06 1.70 -8.05
C LYS A 1004 36.03 2.08 -9.19
N PHE A 1005 35.68 3.04 -10.03
CA PHE A 1005 36.64 3.70 -10.92
C PHE A 1005 36.49 5.22 -10.87
N SER A 1006 37.64 5.83 -10.57
CA SER A 1006 38.02 7.24 -10.78
C SER A 1006 37.33 8.31 -9.91
N VAL A 1007 37.68 8.33 -8.62
CA VAL A 1007 38.11 9.61 -8.04
C VAL A 1007 39.37 10.00 -8.81
N VAL A 1008 39.24 10.98 -9.69
CA VAL A 1008 40.40 11.64 -10.30
C VAL A 1008 41.22 12.19 -9.15
N GLN A 1009 42.35 11.55 -8.85
CA GLN A 1009 43.42 12.19 -8.11
C GLN A 1009 43.82 13.42 -8.92
N VAL A 1010 43.51 14.60 -8.36
CA VAL A 1010 44.15 15.85 -8.75
C VAL A 1010 45.65 15.62 -8.59
N PRO A 1011 46.48 15.80 -9.64
CA PRO A 1011 47.91 15.76 -9.46
C PRO A 1011 48.31 16.92 -8.55
N GLU A 1012 48.92 16.59 -7.41
CA GLU A 1012 49.69 17.56 -6.62
C GLU A 1012 50.75 18.18 -7.53
N PHE A 1013 50.54 19.45 -7.89
CA PHE A 1013 51.61 20.30 -8.39
C PHE A 1013 52.58 20.54 -7.23
N PHE A 1014 53.68 19.79 -7.22
CA PHE A 1014 54.90 20.20 -6.53
C PHE A 1014 55.50 21.38 -7.30
N GLU A 1015 55.27 22.59 -6.80
CA GLU A 1015 56.19 23.71 -7.02
C GLU A 1015 57.36 23.55 -6.06
N ASP A 1016 58.53 23.20 -6.59
CA ASP A 1016 59.81 23.45 -5.93
C ASP A 1016 60.66 24.32 -6.87
N GLU A 1017 61.19 25.38 -6.26
CA GLU A 1017 61.86 26.53 -6.83
C GLU A 1017 63.02 26.22 -7.80
N LYS A 1018 63.16 27.05 -8.85
CA LYS A 1018 64.45 27.64 -9.27
C LYS A 1018 64.32 28.74 -10.34
N ARG A 1019 64.72 29.95 -9.92
CA ARG A 1019 65.04 31.20 -10.65
C ARG A 1019 63.92 32.16 -10.99
#